data_AF-A0A3S3P9V7-F1
#
_entry.id   AF-A0A3S3P9V7-F1
#
_cell.length_a   1.000
_cell.length_b   1.000
_cell.length_c   1.000
_cell.angle_alpha   90.00
_cell.angle_beta   90.00
_cell.angle_gamma   90.00
#
_symmetry.space_group_name_H-M   'P 1'
#
loop_
_entity.id
_entity.type
_entity.pdbx_description
1 polymer ?
#
loop_
_entity_poly.entity_id
_entity_poly.type
_entity_poly.pdbx_seq_one_letter_code
_entity_poly.pdbx_strand_id
1 'polypeptide(L)'
;MKTLLMILTCFYLTAGAQTKLENKGLGVPMGNVMPGPNAVYGFIATGNNKNSFNMYLGSIKRFDVYKDERGNGSFRKIQTLTFPSSYSEFVKRAGEGTAQQIKNAFNAKTDEEAYRGLLSGDPQKIGFLFLSKDFLTGIGALWQDNDIKNSQPSTTYKVVSVDAKDQEANLFVQKLGDITRIPFAKYELQDLVSSDSVVQISWATKIQGTPAFMGKVYRKASTEKTFQLMPSTTLIYDMADSSKTYYQENVASGKLYQYYLIPEDFAGNQGLPSDTATALSKSFSKIKVISDFKIKDSLKGAWLSWSALPNEGVYTGIQILKSRKSNAGFVEVATLSPIDTSYFDRAILPNVVYHYQIRPTLVNVKGYSMLSPATASVAVKNANEIPMAPQGLKVWQDSTAQVKLYWDVNPEVDQFAYYVYRGTSKDNMQLISGGLRTNVYVDSLSNLDGETTYWYGIKLMNISQKMSELSTTVPFKPLKIAFVPYPSGISARYADGVVKLNWDNILEKYDNLIGYRLYRKKKDEKEFKLLSPDIISLAYFEDSTATAGNTYNYAVSAINTTNNQSVLSPLTNISISVEQLLAPPADLYLVNKPQGIYVSWPAHAELKASNVVYRKSSTETSYRAIGEVEADNYLDTSAQKGVLYLYHIVVKNKLGASNPSVEKSIRRN
;
A
#
# COMPACT_ATOMS: atom_id res chain seq x y z
N MET A 1 57.94 10.57 22.47
CA MET A 1 59.00 9.75 23.10
C MET A 1 58.47 8.72 24.11
N LYS A 2 57.59 9.06 25.08
CA LYS A 2 56.94 8.06 25.95
C LYS A 2 56.06 7.03 25.21
N THR A 3 55.51 7.41 24.05
CA THR A 3 54.71 6.55 23.17
C THR A 3 55.52 5.51 22.38
N LEU A 4 56.80 5.80 22.10
CA LEU A 4 57.69 4.89 21.37
C LEU A 4 58.11 3.70 22.25
N LEU A 5 58.31 3.97 23.54
CA LEU A 5 58.52 2.94 24.56
C LEU A 5 57.27 2.06 24.67
N MET A 6 56.06 2.62 24.66
CA MET A 6 54.79 1.87 24.76
C MET A 6 54.54 0.92 23.57
N ILE A 7 55.01 1.25 22.36
CA ILE A 7 54.86 0.40 21.16
C ILE A 7 55.87 -0.76 21.16
N LEU A 8 57.13 -0.52 21.57
CA LEU A 8 58.05 -1.63 21.86
C LEU A 8 57.54 -2.45 23.05
N THR A 9 56.93 -1.83 24.06
CA THR A 9 56.31 -2.53 25.18
C THR A 9 55.06 -3.31 24.77
N CYS A 10 54.32 -2.92 23.72
CA CYS A 10 53.26 -3.74 23.15
C CYS A 10 53.82 -5.02 22.52
N PHE A 11 55.00 -4.97 21.87
CA PHE A 11 55.69 -6.18 21.39
C PHE A 11 56.29 -7.03 22.53
N TYR A 12 56.66 -6.43 23.66
CA TYR A 12 57.10 -7.17 24.86
C TYR A 12 55.95 -7.66 25.74
N LEU A 13 54.80 -6.98 25.77
CA LEU A 13 53.56 -7.46 26.39
C LEU A 13 52.93 -8.55 25.54
N THR A 14 53.15 -8.53 24.22
CA THR A 14 52.93 -9.72 23.41
C THR A 14 53.89 -10.84 23.75
N ALA A 15 55.02 -10.70 24.44
CA ALA A 15 55.81 -11.88 24.85
C ALA A 15 55.05 -12.78 25.86
N GLY A 16 54.24 -12.17 26.73
CA GLY A 16 53.35 -12.89 27.67
C GLY A 16 52.07 -13.43 27.02
N ALA A 17 51.59 -12.81 25.95
CA ALA A 17 50.48 -13.32 25.13
C ALA A 17 50.96 -14.31 24.04
N GLN A 18 52.19 -14.15 23.55
CA GLN A 18 52.94 -14.98 22.61
C GLN A 18 53.17 -16.32 23.27
N THR A 19 53.57 -16.40 24.52
CA THR A 19 53.67 -17.69 25.22
C THR A 19 52.34 -18.46 25.32
N LYS A 20 51.18 -17.79 25.23
CA LYS A 20 49.85 -18.44 25.13
C LYS A 20 49.39 -18.73 23.68
N LEU A 21 49.92 -18.02 22.67
CA LEU A 21 49.58 -18.13 21.24
C LEU A 21 50.59 -18.99 20.44
N GLU A 22 51.87 -18.96 20.79
CA GLU A 22 52.99 -19.79 20.30
C GLU A 22 52.71 -21.27 20.51
N ASN A 23 52.03 -21.64 21.60
CA ASN A 23 51.61 -23.01 21.87
C ASN A 23 50.49 -23.53 20.94
N LYS A 24 49.97 -22.72 20.00
CA LYS A 24 48.84 -23.08 19.15
C LYS A 24 49.04 -22.91 17.64
N GLY A 25 50.24 -22.53 17.16
CA GLY A 25 50.47 -22.34 15.72
C GLY A 25 49.56 -21.28 15.08
N LEU A 26 49.04 -20.36 15.90
CA LEU A 26 48.13 -19.30 15.48
C LEU A 26 48.95 -18.16 14.87
N GLY A 27 48.50 -17.63 13.73
CA GLY A 27 49.18 -16.52 13.05
C GLY A 27 49.42 -15.35 14.00
N VAL A 28 50.68 -15.15 14.38
CA VAL A 28 51.19 -13.96 15.09
C VAL A 28 51.87 -13.08 14.03
N PRO A 29 51.95 -11.75 14.21
CA PRO A 29 52.89 -10.93 13.47
C PRO A 29 54.32 -11.49 13.64
N MET A 30 54.97 -11.91 12.54
CA MET A 30 56.34 -12.48 12.51
C MET A 30 56.52 -13.90 13.08
N GLY A 31 55.71 -14.86 12.62
CA GLY A 31 55.89 -16.29 12.96
C GLY A 31 57.07 -16.99 12.25
N ASN A 32 57.42 -18.18 12.75
CA ASN A 32 58.47 -19.05 12.18
C ASN A 32 58.19 -19.45 10.72
N VAL A 33 56.92 -19.70 10.40
CA VAL A 33 56.41 -19.94 9.04
C VAL A 33 55.13 -19.13 8.85
N MET A 34 55.06 -18.37 7.76
CA MET A 34 54.00 -17.43 7.43
C MET A 34 53.59 -17.62 5.97
N PRO A 35 52.56 -18.45 5.69
CA PRO A 35 52.08 -18.65 4.33
C PRO A 35 51.36 -17.39 3.83
N GLY A 36 51.86 -16.83 2.72
CA GLY A 36 51.25 -15.71 2.01
C GLY A 36 50.65 -16.14 0.67
N PRO A 37 50.02 -15.21 -0.08
CA PRO A 37 49.38 -15.53 -1.35
C PRO A 37 50.37 -15.88 -2.46
N ASN A 38 51.59 -15.32 -2.40
CA ASN A 38 52.61 -15.45 -3.46
C ASN A 38 53.90 -16.12 -2.99
N ALA A 39 54.13 -16.24 -1.68
CA ALA A 39 55.34 -16.81 -1.09
C ALA A 39 55.05 -17.29 0.33
N VAL A 40 55.88 -18.20 0.84
CA VAL A 40 55.96 -18.49 2.28
C VAL A 40 57.13 -17.71 2.84
N TYR A 41 56.87 -16.93 3.88
CA TYR A 41 57.91 -16.23 4.62
C TYR A 41 58.18 -16.96 5.93
N GLY A 42 59.33 -16.71 6.54
CA GLY A 42 59.50 -17.06 7.94
C GLY A 42 60.53 -16.18 8.61
N PHE A 43 60.19 -15.79 9.83
CA PHE A 43 61.06 -15.00 10.67
C PHE A 43 61.89 -15.93 11.56
N ILE A 44 63.17 -15.63 11.70
CA ILE A 44 64.04 -16.36 12.61
C ILE A 44 64.21 -15.49 13.87
N ALA A 45 64.01 -16.10 15.03
CA ALA A 45 64.32 -15.50 16.32
C ALA A 45 65.15 -16.50 17.13
N THR A 46 66.28 -16.06 17.70
CA THR A 46 67.12 -16.90 18.58
C THR A 46 67.03 -16.36 20.01
N GLY A 47 66.75 -17.23 20.99
CA GLY A 47 66.51 -16.83 22.38
C GLY A 47 67.72 -16.26 23.13
N ASN A 48 68.92 -16.29 22.53
CA ASN A 48 70.18 -16.02 23.20
C ASN A 48 70.55 -14.53 23.27
N ASN A 49 69.87 -13.64 22.54
CA ASN A 49 70.19 -12.21 22.58
C ASN A 49 68.96 -11.32 22.40
N LYS A 50 68.03 -11.38 23.38
CA LYS A 50 66.72 -10.71 23.35
C LYS A 50 66.75 -9.19 23.13
N ASN A 51 67.92 -8.56 23.29
CA ASN A 51 68.09 -7.11 23.16
C ASN A 51 68.71 -6.68 21.82
N SER A 52 68.89 -7.59 20.87
CA SER A 52 69.52 -7.29 19.58
C SER A 52 68.73 -7.82 18.39
N PHE A 53 68.64 -7.02 17.31
CA PHE A 53 68.16 -7.52 16.02
C PHE A 53 69.22 -8.33 15.27
N ASN A 54 70.50 -8.22 15.66
CA ASN A 54 71.58 -9.02 15.08
C ASN A 54 71.65 -10.38 15.79
N MET A 55 70.92 -11.34 15.24
CA MET A 55 70.84 -12.72 15.73
C MET A 55 72.13 -13.54 15.56
N TYR A 56 73.11 -13.00 14.83
CA TYR A 56 74.40 -13.63 14.56
C TYR A 56 75.46 -13.20 15.59
N LEU A 57 75.10 -12.38 16.57
CA LEU A 57 75.95 -12.07 17.72
C LEU A 57 76.13 -13.34 18.57
N GLY A 58 77.34 -13.89 18.59
CA GLY A 58 77.68 -15.10 19.34
C GLY A 58 78.31 -16.17 18.47
N SER A 59 77.93 -17.43 18.68
CA SER A 59 78.50 -18.58 17.97
C SER A 59 77.80 -18.93 16.64
N ILE A 60 76.72 -18.24 16.26
CA ILE A 60 75.93 -18.58 15.06
C ILE A 60 76.60 -18.01 13.80
N LYS A 61 76.94 -18.91 12.87
CA LYS A 61 77.56 -18.60 11.57
C LYS A 61 76.52 -18.35 10.48
N ARG A 62 75.49 -19.20 10.40
CA ARG A 62 74.41 -19.12 9.40
C ARG A 62 73.14 -19.84 9.84
N PHE A 63 72.04 -19.61 9.14
CA PHE A 63 70.85 -20.47 9.20
C PHE A 63 70.61 -21.13 7.86
N ASP A 64 70.31 -22.42 7.88
CA ASP A 64 69.95 -23.18 6.68
C ASP A 64 68.45 -23.53 6.73
N VAL A 65 67.73 -23.14 5.68
CA VAL A 65 66.29 -23.36 5.52
C VAL A 65 66.07 -24.52 4.58
N TYR A 66 65.28 -25.48 5.04
CA TYR A 66 64.93 -26.68 4.31
C TYR A 66 63.43 -26.77 4.09
N LYS A 67 63.03 -27.36 2.96
CA LYS A 67 61.66 -27.63 2.56
C LYS A 67 61.49 -29.11 2.24
N ASP A 68 60.49 -29.73 2.83
CA ASP A 68 59.95 -31.02 2.40
C ASP A 68 58.58 -30.76 1.79
N GLU A 69 58.47 -30.91 0.47
CA GLU A 69 57.24 -30.60 -0.27
C GLU A 69 56.09 -31.55 0.07
N ARG A 70 56.40 -32.82 0.36
CA ARG A 70 55.40 -33.89 0.51
C ARG A 70 55.08 -34.19 1.98
N GLY A 71 55.95 -33.79 2.90
CA GLY A 71 55.80 -34.08 4.33
C GLY A 71 56.18 -35.52 4.68
N ASN A 72 57.09 -36.13 3.92
CA ASN A 72 57.57 -37.52 4.11
C ASN A 72 58.97 -37.61 4.73
N GLY A 73 59.54 -36.48 5.16
CA GLY A 73 60.89 -36.36 5.73
C GLY A 73 61.99 -36.02 4.72
N SER A 74 61.69 -35.90 3.41
CA SER A 74 62.67 -35.63 2.35
C SER A 74 62.95 -34.13 2.21
N PHE A 75 63.76 -33.59 3.12
CA PHE A 75 64.11 -32.16 3.14
C PHE A 75 65.17 -31.78 2.09
N ARG A 76 64.84 -30.82 1.21
CA ARG A 76 65.80 -30.10 0.36
C ARG A 76 66.16 -28.74 0.95
N LYS A 77 67.44 -28.36 0.93
CA LYS A 77 67.85 -27.00 1.32
C LYS A 77 67.36 -26.01 0.25
N ILE A 78 66.70 -24.94 0.67
CA ILE A 78 66.15 -23.91 -0.23
C ILE A 78 66.83 -22.55 -0.05
N GLN A 79 67.39 -22.27 1.12
CA GLN A 79 68.02 -20.99 1.40
C GLN A 79 69.08 -21.13 2.49
N THR A 80 70.14 -20.32 2.40
CA THR A 80 71.10 -20.09 3.47
C THR A 80 71.06 -18.61 3.81
N LEU A 81 70.86 -18.30 5.09
CA LEU A 81 70.85 -16.94 5.63
C LEU A 81 72.12 -16.68 6.42
N THR A 82 72.72 -15.51 6.18
CA THR A 82 73.86 -14.99 6.94
C THR A 82 73.59 -13.55 7.32
N PHE A 83 74.31 -13.03 8.32
CA PHE A 83 74.45 -11.59 8.45
C PHE A 83 75.19 -11.04 7.20
N PRO A 84 74.86 -9.84 6.70
CA PRO A 84 75.63 -9.22 5.64
C PRO A 84 77.07 -9.00 6.10
N SER A 85 78.05 -9.28 5.25
CA SER A 85 79.49 -9.09 5.54
C SER A 85 79.95 -7.64 5.42
N SER A 86 79.13 -6.80 4.77
CA SER A 86 79.39 -5.37 4.55
C SER A 86 78.08 -4.60 4.35
N TYR A 87 78.16 -3.27 4.40
CA TYR A 87 77.00 -2.44 4.07
C TYR A 87 76.56 -2.60 2.60
N SER A 88 77.51 -2.73 1.68
CA SER A 88 77.21 -2.95 0.26
C SER A 88 76.44 -4.26 0.04
N GLU A 89 76.78 -5.31 0.78
CA GLU A 89 76.01 -6.56 0.75
C GLU A 89 74.60 -6.38 1.33
N PHE A 90 74.46 -5.63 2.43
CA PHE A 90 73.15 -5.27 2.97
C PHE A 90 72.31 -4.51 1.94
N VAL A 91 72.87 -3.52 1.23
CA VAL A 91 72.20 -2.77 0.15
C VAL A 91 71.70 -3.70 -0.96
N LYS A 92 72.52 -4.67 -1.39
CA LYS A 92 72.10 -5.64 -2.42
C LYS A 92 70.91 -6.50 -1.99
N ARG A 93 70.82 -6.81 -0.69
CA ARG A 93 69.77 -7.67 -0.12
C ARG A 93 68.49 -6.90 0.24
N ALA A 94 68.62 -5.70 0.80
CA ALA A 94 67.52 -4.85 1.28
C ALA A 94 67.06 -3.79 0.28
N GLY A 95 67.80 -3.56 -0.81
CA GLY A 95 67.55 -2.48 -1.75
C GLY A 95 68.02 -1.11 -1.26
N GLU A 96 68.26 -0.21 -2.21
CA GLU A 96 68.85 1.12 -1.96
C GLU A 96 67.97 1.99 -1.05
N GLY A 97 66.65 1.95 -1.23
CA GLY A 97 65.71 2.77 -0.45
C GLY A 97 65.74 2.45 1.04
N THR A 98 65.58 1.17 1.39
CA THR A 98 65.66 0.72 2.79
C THR A 98 67.06 0.92 3.37
N ALA A 99 68.10 0.67 2.57
CA ALA A 99 69.46 0.96 3.02
C ALA A 99 69.66 2.44 3.33
N GLN A 100 69.19 3.36 2.49
CA GLN A 100 69.33 4.78 2.79
C GLN A 100 68.57 5.18 4.06
N GLN A 101 67.37 4.61 4.30
CA GLN A 101 66.62 4.83 5.54
C GLN A 101 67.38 4.35 6.77
N ILE A 102 68.02 3.19 6.70
CA ILE A 102 68.84 2.63 7.78
C ILE A 102 70.09 3.47 8.03
N LYS A 103 70.78 3.91 6.97
CA LYS A 103 71.93 4.82 7.07
C LYS A 103 71.56 6.10 7.81
N ASN A 104 70.40 6.68 7.44
CA ASN A 104 69.85 7.87 8.08
C ASN A 104 69.46 7.60 9.54
N ALA A 105 68.83 6.46 9.84
CA ALA A 105 68.42 6.09 11.19
C ALA A 105 69.62 5.98 12.16
N PHE A 106 70.76 5.49 11.66
CA PHE A 106 72.01 5.45 12.43
C PHE A 106 72.77 6.80 12.47
N ASN A 107 72.31 7.84 11.77
CA ASN A 107 73.07 9.07 11.52
C ASN A 107 74.47 8.80 10.96
N ALA A 108 74.62 7.76 10.14
CA ALA A 108 75.90 7.34 9.58
C ALA A 108 76.23 8.16 8.32
N LYS A 109 77.47 8.67 8.24
CA LYS A 109 77.98 9.42 7.08
C LYS A 109 78.65 8.49 6.07
N THR A 110 79.26 7.41 6.55
CA THR A 110 79.96 6.41 5.72
C THR A 110 79.26 5.04 5.76
N ASP A 111 79.59 4.18 4.80
CA ASP A 111 79.09 2.81 4.76
C ASP A 111 79.65 1.97 5.91
N GLU A 112 80.91 2.19 6.31
CA GLU A 112 81.51 1.57 7.49
C GLU A 112 80.78 1.93 8.79
N GLU A 113 80.40 3.20 8.97
CA GLU A 113 79.62 3.65 10.13
C GLU A 113 78.23 2.99 10.15
N ALA A 114 77.58 2.92 9.00
CA ALA A 114 76.27 2.29 8.86
C ALA A 114 76.34 0.77 9.14
N TYR A 115 77.40 0.11 8.66
CA TYR A 115 77.65 -1.31 8.93
C TYR A 115 77.94 -1.58 10.41
N ARG A 116 78.72 -0.73 11.09
CA ARG A 116 78.90 -0.81 12.54
C ARG A 116 77.58 -0.65 13.29
N GLY A 117 76.70 0.21 12.80
CA GLY A 117 75.32 0.35 13.28
C GLY A 117 74.55 -0.97 13.19
N LEU A 118 74.56 -1.62 12.02
CA LEU A 118 73.95 -2.94 11.83
C LEU A 118 74.55 -3.99 12.77
N LEU A 119 75.89 -4.06 12.86
CA LEU A 119 76.59 -5.02 13.72
C LEU A 119 76.21 -4.89 15.19
N SER A 120 76.05 -3.65 15.69
CA SER A 120 75.62 -3.40 17.07
C SER A 120 74.27 -4.04 17.40
N GLY A 121 73.40 -4.16 16.38
CA GLY A 121 72.11 -4.80 16.50
C GLY A 121 71.13 -4.06 17.43
N ASP A 122 71.34 -2.77 17.72
CA ASP A 122 70.50 -1.99 18.64
C ASP A 122 69.14 -1.63 18.01
N PRO A 123 68.02 -2.27 18.43
CA PRO A 123 66.71 -2.04 17.83
C PRO A 123 66.18 -0.63 18.09
N GLN A 124 66.68 0.09 19.11
CA GLN A 124 66.20 1.43 19.43
C GLN A 124 66.59 2.47 18.37
N LYS A 125 67.67 2.21 17.62
CA LYS A 125 68.17 3.13 16.59
C LYS A 125 67.40 3.06 15.28
N ILE A 126 66.75 1.94 14.98
CA ILE A 126 66.07 1.71 13.70
C ILE A 126 64.55 1.88 13.77
N GLY A 127 63.97 1.92 14.97
CA GLY A 127 62.54 2.16 15.18
C GLY A 127 61.64 1.23 14.35
N PHE A 128 60.68 1.81 13.62
CA PHE A 128 59.73 1.04 12.78
C PHE A 128 60.38 0.35 11.58
N LEU A 129 61.62 0.68 11.20
CA LEU A 129 62.28 0.01 10.07
C LEU A 129 62.53 -1.49 10.34
N PHE A 130 62.55 -1.91 11.60
CA PHE A 130 62.60 -3.33 11.97
C PHE A 130 61.38 -4.13 11.45
N LEU A 131 60.28 -3.45 11.14
CA LEU A 131 59.07 -4.05 10.56
C LEU A 131 59.13 -4.19 9.03
N SER A 132 60.20 -3.73 8.38
CA SER A 132 60.38 -3.84 6.93
C SER A 132 60.86 -5.25 6.55
N LYS A 133 60.15 -5.88 5.60
CA LYS A 133 60.60 -7.15 4.98
C LYS A 133 61.98 -7.01 4.36
N ASP A 134 62.23 -5.89 3.70
CA ASP A 134 63.49 -5.62 3.01
C ASP A 134 64.64 -5.51 4.01
N PHE A 135 64.41 -4.83 5.13
CA PHE A 135 65.39 -4.74 6.22
C PHE A 135 65.71 -6.13 6.79
N LEU A 136 64.68 -6.90 7.15
CA LEU A 136 64.85 -8.23 7.74
C LEU A 136 65.50 -9.23 6.78
N THR A 137 65.18 -9.14 5.49
CA THR A 137 65.87 -9.90 4.43
C THR A 137 67.33 -9.48 4.36
N GLY A 138 67.60 -8.17 4.42
CA GLY A 138 68.93 -7.58 4.41
C GLY A 138 69.86 -8.13 5.48
N ILE A 139 69.37 -8.21 6.72
CA ILE A 139 70.14 -8.72 7.87
C ILE A 139 70.13 -10.25 7.98
N GLY A 140 69.40 -10.95 7.11
CA GLY A 140 69.28 -12.40 7.14
C GLY A 140 68.40 -12.93 8.30
N ALA A 141 67.40 -12.15 8.72
CA ALA A 141 66.43 -12.54 9.75
C ALA A 141 65.10 -13.06 9.14
N LEU A 142 64.83 -12.76 7.86
CA LEU A 142 63.67 -13.23 7.12
C LEU A 142 64.11 -14.16 5.99
N TRP A 143 63.54 -15.36 5.93
CA TRP A 143 63.63 -16.23 4.76
C TRP A 143 62.33 -16.17 3.94
N GLN A 144 62.46 -16.52 2.66
CA GLN A 144 61.35 -16.48 1.71
C GLN A 144 61.45 -17.63 0.72
N ASP A 145 60.35 -18.36 0.58
CA ASP A 145 60.14 -19.35 -0.47
C ASP A 145 59.12 -18.84 -1.47
N ASN A 146 59.57 -18.53 -2.69
CA ASN A 146 58.71 -18.13 -3.81
C ASN A 146 58.17 -19.31 -4.62
N ASP A 147 58.72 -20.51 -4.43
CA ASP A 147 58.38 -21.72 -5.19
C ASP A 147 57.25 -22.49 -4.48
N ILE A 148 56.08 -21.86 -4.36
CA ILE A 148 54.97 -22.41 -3.55
C ILE A 148 53.90 -23.16 -4.36
N LYS A 149 54.08 -23.28 -5.68
CA LYS A 149 53.06 -23.88 -6.58
C LYS A 149 52.70 -25.32 -6.23
N ASN A 150 53.68 -26.08 -5.74
CA ASN A 150 53.51 -27.48 -5.33
C ASN A 150 53.35 -27.65 -3.82
N SER A 151 53.26 -26.55 -3.07
CA SER A 151 53.10 -26.62 -1.61
C SER A 151 51.70 -27.15 -1.27
N GLN A 152 51.66 -28.12 -0.36
CA GLN A 152 50.45 -28.76 0.15
C GLN A 152 50.34 -28.55 1.66
N PRO A 153 49.20 -28.85 2.31
CA PRO A 153 49.12 -28.82 3.77
C PRO A 153 50.17 -29.71 4.45
N SER A 154 50.69 -30.76 3.78
CA SER A 154 51.80 -31.60 4.27
C SER A 154 53.19 -30.99 4.11
N THR A 155 53.36 -29.94 3.31
CA THR A 155 54.66 -29.29 3.12
C THR A 155 55.21 -28.80 4.46
N THR A 156 56.45 -29.16 4.74
CA THR A 156 57.10 -28.91 6.03
C THR A 156 58.38 -28.09 5.82
N TYR A 157 58.51 -27.02 6.59
CA TYR A 157 59.72 -26.20 6.64
C TYR A 157 60.52 -26.51 7.89
N LYS A 158 61.84 -26.58 7.74
CA LYS A 158 62.78 -26.80 8.84
C LYS A 158 63.88 -25.75 8.76
N VAL A 159 64.15 -25.07 9.86
CA VAL A 159 65.28 -24.14 9.97
C VAL A 159 66.28 -24.66 10.97
N VAL A 160 67.54 -24.67 10.57
CA VAL A 160 68.68 -25.15 11.35
C VAL A 160 69.66 -24.01 11.55
N SER A 161 70.10 -23.77 12.79
CA SER A 161 71.23 -22.89 13.07
C SER A 161 72.53 -23.67 12.94
N VAL A 162 73.53 -23.07 12.31
CA VAL A 162 74.89 -23.63 12.19
C VAL A 162 75.85 -22.72 12.95
N ASP A 163 76.61 -23.29 13.87
CA ASP A 163 77.57 -22.54 14.66
C ASP A 163 78.94 -22.38 13.96
N ALA A 164 79.88 -21.69 14.61
CA ALA A 164 81.23 -21.47 14.10
C ALA A 164 82.07 -22.76 13.96
N LYS A 165 81.68 -23.85 14.64
CA LYS A 165 82.30 -25.18 14.54
C LYS A 165 81.56 -26.09 13.55
N ASP A 166 80.66 -25.53 12.75
CA ASP A 166 79.76 -26.23 11.83
C ASP A 166 78.87 -27.29 12.53
N GLN A 167 78.56 -27.09 13.82
CA GLN A 167 77.55 -27.88 14.52
C GLN A 167 76.15 -27.36 14.20
N GLU A 168 75.25 -28.29 13.87
CA GLU A 168 73.87 -28.00 13.51
C GLU A 168 72.93 -28.18 14.71
N ALA A 169 72.00 -27.24 14.88
CA ALA A 169 70.90 -27.36 15.83
C ALA A 169 69.57 -26.96 15.18
N ASN A 170 68.54 -27.80 15.34
CA ASN A 170 67.20 -27.49 14.83
C ASN A 170 66.59 -26.35 15.63
N LEU A 171 66.20 -25.26 14.95
CA LEU A 171 65.44 -24.18 15.57
C LEU A 171 63.95 -24.50 15.61
N PHE A 172 63.40 -24.89 14.47
CA PHE A 172 62.01 -25.33 14.37
C PHE A 172 61.79 -26.25 13.15
N VAL A 173 60.74 -27.05 13.24
CA VAL A 173 60.15 -27.81 12.15
C VAL A 173 58.65 -27.52 12.18
N GLN A 174 58.08 -27.01 11.09
CA GLN A 174 56.68 -26.61 11.06
C GLN A 174 56.04 -26.94 9.71
N LYS A 175 54.90 -27.63 9.77
CA LYS A 175 54.10 -28.01 8.61
C LYS A 175 53.08 -26.91 8.29
N LEU A 176 52.87 -26.65 7.00
CA LEU A 176 51.95 -25.60 6.54
C LEU A 176 50.52 -25.82 7.03
N GLY A 177 50.04 -27.07 7.01
CA GLY A 177 48.70 -27.44 7.44
C GLY A 177 48.44 -27.26 8.94
N ASP A 178 49.49 -27.13 9.77
CA ASP A 178 49.36 -26.89 11.20
C ASP A 178 49.13 -25.39 11.49
N ILE A 179 49.30 -24.53 10.48
CA ILE A 179 49.13 -23.08 10.60
C ILE A 179 47.66 -22.74 10.33
N THR A 180 46.93 -22.43 11.39
CA THR A 180 45.52 -22.03 11.26
C THR A 180 45.44 -20.51 11.08
N ARG A 181 44.94 -20.07 9.92
CA ARG A 181 44.66 -18.65 9.67
C ARG A 181 43.32 -18.26 10.25
N ILE A 182 43.32 -17.32 11.20
CA ILE A 182 42.10 -16.66 11.67
C ILE A 182 41.89 -15.40 10.81
N PRO A 183 40.75 -15.25 10.12
CA PRO A 183 40.44 -14.03 9.38
C PRO A 183 40.47 -12.79 10.28
N PHE A 184 40.96 -11.66 9.75
CA PHE A 184 40.92 -10.40 10.49
C PHE A 184 39.47 -9.97 10.70
N ALA A 185 39.18 -9.41 11.87
CA ALA A 185 37.92 -8.72 12.08
C ALA A 185 37.80 -7.55 11.08
N LYS A 186 36.57 -7.27 10.64
CA LYS A 186 36.31 -6.18 9.70
C LYS A 186 36.58 -4.84 10.41
N TYR A 187 37.36 -3.99 9.77
CA TYR A 187 37.60 -2.62 10.24
C TYR A 187 36.43 -1.73 9.85
N GLU A 188 36.05 -0.84 10.76
CA GLU A 188 34.96 0.10 10.56
C GLU A 188 35.45 1.54 10.82
N LEU A 189 34.87 2.49 10.10
CA LEU A 189 35.18 3.90 10.24
C LEU A 189 34.87 4.36 11.66
N GLN A 190 35.92 4.73 12.39
CA GLN A 190 35.78 5.27 13.74
C GLN A 190 35.59 6.79 13.68
N ASP A 191 36.52 7.49 13.03
CA ASP A 191 36.50 8.95 12.94
C ASP A 191 36.93 9.44 11.55
N LEU A 192 36.36 10.58 11.15
CA LEU A 192 36.67 11.27 9.90
C LEU A 192 36.65 12.78 10.14
N VAL A 193 37.81 13.39 9.92
CA VAL A 193 37.99 14.84 9.99
C VAL A 193 38.47 15.32 8.64
N SER A 194 37.78 16.32 8.07
CA SER A 194 38.18 16.94 6.82
C SER A 194 38.25 18.46 6.94
N SER A 195 39.23 19.04 6.24
CA SER A 195 39.39 20.48 6.08
C SER A 195 39.57 20.82 4.60
N ASP A 196 39.88 22.07 4.30
CA ASP A 196 40.15 22.50 2.92
C ASP A 196 41.36 21.80 2.27
N SER A 197 42.31 21.30 3.08
CA SER A 197 43.57 20.78 2.57
C SER A 197 43.97 19.42 3.10
N VAL A 198 43.25 18.87 4.09
CA VAL A 198 43.62 17.59 4.73
C VAL A 198 42.39 16.74 4.97
N VAL A 199 42.52 15.43 4.75
CA VAL A 199 41.57 14.41 5.23
C VAL A 199 42.30 13.49 6.19
N GLN A 200 41.70 13.27 7.36
CA GLN A 200 42.17 12.36 8.40
C GLN A 200 41.09 11.33 8.68
N ILE A 201 41.48 10.06 8.69
CA ILE A 201 40.57 8.94 8.84
C ILE A 201 41.15 7.96 9.85
N SER A 202 40.33 7.48 10.76
CA SER A 202 40.68 6.36 11.62
C SER A 202 39.67 5.23 11.44
N TRP A 203 40.21 4.01 11.42
CA TRP A 203 39.41 2.79 11.42
C TRP A 203 39.76 1.96 12.65
N ALA A 204 38.77 1.25 13.17
CA ALA A 204 38.95 0.38 14.32
C ALA A 204 38.13 -0.90 14.19
N THR A 205 38.53 -1.92 14.95
CA THR A 205 37.75 -3.14 15.15
C THR A 205 38.03 -3.71 16.53
N LYS A 206 37.10 -4.53 17.05
CA LYS A 206 37.37 -5.31 18.26
C LYS A 206 38.27 -6.49 17.91
N ILE A 207 39.27 -6.75 18.75
CA ILE A 207 40.19 -7.88 18.55
C ILE A 207 39.41 -9.17 18.82
N GLN A 208 39.07 -9.88 17.75
CA GLN A 208 38.37 -11.19 17.80
C GLN A 208 39.25 -12.34 17.25
N GLY A 209 40.47 -12.05 16.81
CA GLY A 209 41.35 -13.00 16.12
C GLY A 209 42.78 -12.49 16.00
N THR A 210 43.51 -12.91 14.96
CA THR A 210 44.85 -12.41 14.66
C THR A 210 44.79 -10.92 14.30
N PRO A 211 45.61 -10.06 14.91
CA PRO A 211 45.66 -8.65 14.53
C PRO A 211 46.27 -8.50 13.13
N ALA A 212 45.72 -7.58 12.35
CA ALA A 212 46.32 -7.20 11.08
C ALA A 212 47.58 -6.37 11.33
N PHE A 213 48.54 -6.44 10.41
CA PHE A 213 49.84 -5.78 10.56
C PHE A 213 49.86 -4.41 9.89
N MET A 214 49.29 -4.32 8.69
CA MET A 214 49.25 -3.10 7.88
C MET A 214 47.87 -2.91 7.28
N GLY A 215 47.60 -1.70 6.83
CA GLY A 215 46.40 -1.36 6.07
C GLY A 215 46.77 -0.69 4.75
N LYS A 216 46.20 -1.20 3.65
CA LYS A 216 46.22 -0.55 2.35
C LYS A 216 45.02 0.37 2.25
N VAL A 217 45.26 1.66 1.99
CA VAL A 217 44.19 2.63 1.82
C VAL A 217 43.93 2.84 0.34
N TYR A 218 42.66 2.74 -0.04
CA TYR A 218 42.19 3.02 -1.39
C TYR A 218 41.38 4.30 -1.37
N ARG A 219 41.64 5.20 -2.32
CA ARG A 219 41.00 6.52 -2.43
C ARG A 219 40.43 6.71 -3.83
N LYS A 220 39.28 7.38 -3.91
CA LYS A 220 38.64 7.83 -5.17
C LYS A 220 38.12 9.26 -5.03
N ALA A 221 38.58 10.19 -5.85
CA ALA A 221 37.93 11.50 -6.00
C ALA A 221 36.63 11.42 -6.81
N SER A 222 35.75 12.40 -6.64
CA SER A 222 34.55 12.55 -7.47
C SER A 222 34.82 12.67 -8.96
N THR A 223 36.02 13.09 -9.37
CA THR A 223 36.44 13.16 -10.79
C THR A 223 36.98 11.84 -11.34
N GLU A 224 37.22 10.86 -10.47
CA GLU A 224 37.82 9.58 -10.82
C GLU A 224 36.75 8.48 -10.92
N LYS A 225 36.93 7.54 -11.85
CA LYS A 225 35.99 6.42 -12.05
C LYS A 225 36.25 5.25 -11.09
N THR A 226 37.51 5.02 -10.72
CA THR A 226 37.96 3.86 -9.96
C THR A 226 38.76 4.26 -8.74
N PHE A 227 38.79 3.40 -7.71
CA PHE A 227 39.65 3.57 -6.56
C PHE A 227 41.11 3.32 -6.92
N GLN A 228 42.00 4.16 -6.39
CA GLN A 228 43.44 4.05 -6.53
C GLN A 228 44.05 3.64 -5.19
N LEU A 229 45.07 2.79 -5.23
CA LEU A 229 45.85 2.44 -4.04
C LEU A 229 46.74 3.62 -3.66
N MET A 230 46.68 4.02 -2.39
CA MET A 230 47.53 5.08 -1.86
C MET A 230 48.93 4.57 -1.59
N PRO A 231 49.98 5.37 -1.89
CA PRO A 231 51.37 4.94 -1.75
C PRO A 231 51.75 4.68 -0.30
N SER A 232 51.12 5.38 0.65
CA SER A 232 51.33 5.18 2.08
C SER A 232 50.44 4.05 2.59
N THR A 233 51.05 2.96 3.03
CA THR A 233 50.39 1.98 3.90
C THR A 233 50.32 2.54 5.32
N THR A 234 49.30 2.13 6.05
CA THR A 234 49.14 2.51 7.45
C THR A 234 49.50 1.35 8.38
N LEU A 235 50.17 1.67 9.48
CA LEU A 235 50.42 0.68 10.52
C LEU A 235 49.14 0.47 11.34
N ILE A 236 48.88 -0.79 11.65
CA ILE A 236 47.80 -1.19 12.54
C ILE A 236 48.42 -1.43 13.90
N TYR A 237 47.80 -0.90 14.95
CA TYR A 237 48.27 -1.07 16.32
C TYR A 237 47.12 -1.50 17.22
N ASP A 238 47.42 -2.42 18.12
CA ASP A 238 46.47 -2.94 19.09
C ASP A 238 46.59 -2.18 20.42
N MET A 239 45.44 -1.78 20.96
CA MET A 239 45.31 -1.23 22.31
C MET A 239 44.17 -1.93 23.04
N ALA A 240 44.50 -2.63 24.13
CA ALA A 240 43.56 -3.39 24.94
C ALA A 240 42.75 -4.41 24.11
N ASP A 241 41.45 -4.18 23.92
CA ASP A 241 40.52 -5.03 23.16
C ASP A 241 40.24 -4.51 21.75
N SER A 242 40.95 -3.46 21.32
CA SER A 242 40.73 -2.77 20.04
C SER A 242 41.97 -2.75 19.16
N SER A 243 41.79 -3.05 17.88
CA SER A 243 42.79 -2.79 16.85
C SER A 243 42.42 -1.52 16.09
N LYS A 244 43.41 -0.65 15.85
CA LYS A 244 43.19 0.68 15.28
C LYS A 244 44.23 1.03 14.24
N THR A 245 43.82 1.92 13.35
CA THR A 245 44.72 2.49 12.35
C THR A 245 44.31 3.90 11.97
N TYR A 246 45.28 4.67 11.49
CA TYR A 246 45.10 6.08 11.16
C TYR A 246 45.73 6.38 9.80
N TYR A 247 45.03 7.16 9.00
CA TYR A 247 45.47 7.62 7.70
C TYR A 247 45.25 9.11 7.57
N GLN A 248 46.19 9.79 6.92
CA GLN A 248 46.04 11.18 6.53
C GLN A 248 46.64 11.42 5.16
N GLU A 249 45.99 12.32 4.42
CA GLU A 249 46.56 12.87 3.19
C GLU A 249 46.22 14.34 3.01
N ASN A 250 47.04 15.01 2.20
CA ASN A 250 46.74 16.35 1.70
C ASN A 250 45.83 16.24 0.48
N VAL A 251 44.79 17.08 0.42
CA VAL A 251 43.77 17.05 -0.62
C VAL A 251 43.53 18.43 -1.22
N ALA A 252 43.04 18.48 -2.46
CA ALA A 252 42.54 19.72 -3.05
C ALA A 252 41.18 20.10 -2.44
N SER A 253 40.97 21.39 -2.19
CA SER A 253 39.74 21.93 -1.59
C SER A 253 38.51 21.79 -2.50
N GLY A 254 37.33 21.61 -1.90
CA GLY A 254 36.04 21.56 -2.59
C GLY A 254 35.80 20.27 -3.39
N LYS A 255 36.51 19.19 -3.06
CA LYS A 255 36.41 17.89 -3.72
C LYS A 255 35.83 16.85 -2.76
N LEU A 256 35.04 15.95 -3.31
CA LEU A 256 34.54 14.79 -2.58
C LEU A 256 35.51 13.63 -2.79
N TYR A 257 35.85 12.94 -1.72
CA TYR A 257 36.74 11.79 -1.72
C TYR A 257 36.09 10.62 -1.00
N GLN A 258 36.29 9.42 -1.52
CA GLN A 258 35.88 8.17 -0.90
C GLN A 258 37.11 7.34 -0.54
N TYR A 259 37.08 6.70 0.63
CA TYR A 259 38.19 5.91 1.14
C TYR A 259 37.71 4.58 1.70
N TYR A 260 38.52 3.54 1.55
CA TYR A 260 38.39 2.33 2.35
C TYR A 260 39.75 1.73 2.65
N LEU A 261 39.80 0.91 3.69
CA LEU A 261 40.97 0.20 4.18
C LEU A 261 40.87 -1.29 3.82
N ILE A 262 41.95 -1.89 3.34
CA ILE A 262 42.13 -3.35 3.32
C ILE A 262 43.23 -3.71 4.31
N PRO A 263 42.92 -4.40 5.43
CA PRO A 263 43.93 -4.90 6.35
C PRO A 263 44.71 -6.07 5.73
N GLU A 264 46.00 -6.15 6.02
CA GLU A 264 46.88 -7.25 5.63
C GLU A 264 47.79 -7.70 6.77
N ASP A 265 48.14 -8.99 6.80
CA ASP A 265 49.18 -9.52 7.69
C ASP A 265 50.58 -9.30 7.10
N PHE A 266 51.60 -9.67 7.87
CA PHE A 266 52.99 -9.60 7.43
C PHE A 266 53.25 -10.45 6.17
N ALA A 267 52.54 -11.55 5.92
CA ALA A 267 52.72 -12.37 4.72
C ALA A 267 52.06 -11.76 3.46
N GLY A 268 51.23 -10.73 3.63
CA GLY A 268 50.47 -10.07 2.56
C GLY A 268 49.10 -10.68 2.31
N ASN A 269 48.61 -11.54 3.23
CA ASN A 269 47.23 -12.00 3.11
C ASN A 269 46.28 -10.88 3.50
N GLN A 270 45.27 -10.64 2.66
CA GLN A 270 44.31 -9.56 2.86
C GLN A 270 43.07 -10.02 3.63
N GLY A 271 42.46 -9.09 4.37
CA GLY A 271 41.14 -9.24 4.97
C GLY A 271 40.04 -8.59 4.16
N LEU A 272 38.88 -8.47 4.79
CA LEU A 272 37.72 -7.78 4.19
C LEU A 272 37.96 -6.27 4.14
N PRO A 273 37.48 -5.58 3.09
CA PRO A 273 37.52 -4.12 3.05
C PRO A 273 36.66 -3.52 4.17
N SER A 274 37.08 -2.36 4.67
CA SER A 274 36.28 -1.55 5.59
C SER A 274 35.00 -1.04 4.91
N ASP A 275 34.14 -0.41 5.70
CA ASP A 275 33.16 0.52 5.17
C ASP A 275 33.83 1.70 4.43
N THR A 276 33.09 2.29 3.49
CA THR A 276 33.58 3.40 2.66
C THR A 276 33.35 4.72 3.38
N ALA A 277 34.43 5.38 3.76
CA ALA A 277 34.40 6.71 4.32
C ALA A 277 34.27 7.77 3.21
N THR A 278 33.32 8.70 3.33
CA THR A 278 33.12 9.78 2.35
C THR A 278 33.45 11.13 3.00
N ALA A 279 34.44 11.83 2.46
CA ALA A 279 34.93 13.12 2.95
C ALA A 279 34.73 14.22 1.91
N LEU A 280 34.25 15.39 2.34
CA LEU A 280 34.30 16.62 1.55
C LEU A 280 35.45 17.49 2.06
N SER A 281 36.38 17.87 1.18
CA SER A 281 37.54 18.71 1.52
C SER A 281 37.18 20.19 1.63
N LYS A 282 36.30 20.51 2.55
CA LYS A 282 35.89 21.88 2.85
C LYS A 282 35.74 22.02 4.36
N SER A 283 36.18 23.12 4.93
CA SER A 283 35.92 23.43 6.34
C SER A 283 34.48 23.86 6.52
N PHE A 284 33.75 23.24 7.47
CA PHE A 284 32.35 23.57 7.75
C PHE A 284 32.13 25.05 8.07
N SER A 285 33.06 25.66 8.83
CA SER A 285 33.02 27.09 9.18
C SER A 285 33.16 28.05 7.99
N LYS A 286 33.59 27.57 6.82
CA LYS A 286 33.73 28.37 5.60
C LYS A 286 32.57 28.20 4.62
N ILE A 287 31.60 27.34 4.92
CA ILE A 287 30.40 27.17 4.10
C ILE A 287 29.54 28.43 4.24
N LYS A 288 29.12 29.00 3.11
CA LYS A 288 28.29 30.20 3.10
C LYS A 288 26.86 29.84 3.44
N VAL A 289 26.26 30.63 4.32
CA VAL A 289 24.82 30.63 4.58
C VAL A 289 24.11 31.56 3.59
N ILE A 290 22.78 31.46 3.53
CA ILE A 290 22.00 32.43 2.75
C ILE A 290 22.16 33.83 3.35
N SER A 291 22.43 34.83 2.51
CA SER A 291 22.49 36.25 2.87
C SER A 291 21.46 37.07 2.11
N ASP A 292 21.21 38.30 2.58
CA ASP A 292 20.32 39.27 1.95
C ASP A 292 18.88 38.76 1.73
N PHE A 293 18.41 37.88 2.62
CA PHE A 293 17.07 37.34 2.55
C PHE A 293 16.04 38.45 2.78
N LYS A 294 15.20 38.69 1.77
CA LYS A 294 14.14 39.69 1.77
C LYS A 294 12.83 39.04 1.34
N ILE A 295 11.74 39.57 1.85
CA ILE A 295 10.39 39.19 1.43
C ILE A 295 9.64 40.45 1.04
N LYS A 296 9.09 40.45 -0.17
CA LYS A 296 8.22 41.52 -0.67
C LYS A 296 6.79 41.02 -0.76
N ASP A 297 5.87 41.84 -0.25
CA ASP A 297 4.43 41.67 -0.46
C ASP A 297 4.09 41.79 -1.95
N SER A 298 3.21 40.93 -2.44
CA SER A 298 2.73 40.88 -3.83
C SER A 298 1.25 40.50 -3.86
N LEU A 299 0.54 40.95 -4.91
CA LEU A 299 -0.92 40.82 -5.07
C LEU A 299 -1.46 39.38 -4.90
N LYS A 300 -0.61 38.34 -4.99
CA LYS A 300 -1.02 36.93 -4.93
C LYS A 300 -0.08 36.04 -4.11
N GLY A 301 0.71 36.60 -3.21
CA GLY A 301 1.67 35.83 -2.44
C GLY A 301 2.86 36.61 -1.91
N ALA A 302 3.79 35.90 -1.28
CA ALA A 302 5.04 36.45 -0.77
C ALA A 302 6.16 36.17 -1.77
N TRP A 303 6.84 37.22 -2.24
CA TRP A 303 8.03 37.09 -3.07
C TRP A 303 9.28 37.08 -2.20
N LEU A 304 9.88 35.91 -2.04
CA LEU A 304 11.12 35.70 -1.30
C LEU A 304 12.30 35.84 -2.27
N SER A 305 13.36 36.53 -1.85
CA SER A 305 14.59 36.70 -2.63
C SER A 305 15.82 36.73 -1.74
N TRP A 306 16.95 36.22 -2.23
CA TRP A 306 18.23 36.17 -1.51
C TRP A 306 19.43 36.24 -2.46
N SER A 307 20.62 36.43 -1.90
CA SER A 307 21.88 36.44 -2.66
C SER A 307 22.27 35.02 -3.11
N ALA A 308 22.78 34.90 -4.34
CA ALA A 308 23.18 33.62 -4.92
C ALA A 308 24.26 32.91 -4.08
N LEU A 309 24.10 31.60 -3.91
CA LEU A 309 25.12 30.77 -3.26
C LEU A 309 26.34 30.57 -4.19
N PRO A 310 27.55 30.36 -3.63
CA PRO A 310 28.70 29.96 -4.42
C PRO A 310 28.41 28.68 -5.20
N ASN A 311 28.89 28.59 -6.45
CA ASN A 311 28.81 27.38 -7.26
C ASN A 311 29.79 26.30 -6.78
N GLU A 312 29.49 25.73 -5.61
CA GLU A 312 30.27 24.69 -4.95
C GLU A 312 29.41 23.43 -4.78
N GLY A 313 29.96 22.25 -5.08
CA GLY A 313 29.25 20.97 -4.99
C GLY A 313 28.89 20.51 -3.57
N VAL A 314 29.07 21.37 -2.57
CA VAL A 314 28.64 21.15 -1.18
C VAL A 314 27.14 21.40 -1.01
N TYR A 315 26.54 22.28 -1.82
CA TYR A 315 25.13 22.63 -1.74
C TYR A 315 24.29 21.66 -2.59
N THR A 316 23.27 21.07 -1.98
CA THR A 316 22.34 20.13 -2.64
C THR A 316 20.99 20.77 -2.96
N GLY A 317 20.67 21.89 -2.32
CA GLY A 317 19.44 22.65 -2.53
C GLY A 317 19.30 23.83 -1.57
N ILE A 318 18.14 24.48 -1.61
CA ILE A 318 17.74 25.53 -0.67
C ILE A 318 16.39 25.15 -0.08
N GLN A 319 16.37 24.87 1.23
CA GLN A 319 15.15 24.54 1.95
C GLN A 319 14.45 25.83 2.39
N ILE A 320 13.15 25.91 2.12
CA ILE A 320 12.28 27.01 2.53
C ILE A 320 11.22 26.47 3.47
N LEU A 321 11.19 27.04 4.67
CA LEU A 321 10.23 26.71 5.71
C LEU A 321 9.34 27.90 6.02
N LYS A 322 8.10 27.65 6.40
CA LYS A 322 7.09 28.65 6.75
C LYS A 322 6.42 28.30 8.08
N SER A 323 6.11 29.29 8.90
CA SER A 323 5.32 29.15 10.13
C SER A 323 4.42 30.37 10.36
N ARG A 324 3.33 30.19 11.11
CA ARG A 324 2.54 31.28 11.69
C ARG A 324 3.03 31.70 13.08
N LYS A 325 4.03 31.01 13.63
CA LYS A 325 4.71 31.35 14.88
C LYS A 325 6.13 31.79 14.56
N SER A 326 6.67 32.73 15.33
CA SER A 326 7.98 33.34 15.07
C SER A 326 9.17 32.38 15.22
N ASN A 327 9.05 31.36 16.06
CA ASN A 327 10.18 30.51 16.47
C ASN A 327 9.92 29.00 16.47
N ALA A 328 8.71 28.54 16.10
CA ALA A 328 8.33 27.13 16.18
C ALA A 328 7.31 26.76 15.11
N GLY A 329 7.08 25.45 14.89
CA GLY A 329 6.04 24.97 13.98
C GLY A 329 6.30 25.27 12.50
N PHE A 330 7.57 25.37 12.12
CA PHE A 330 7.99 25.53 10.73
C PHE A 330 7.72 24.25 9.94
N VAL A 331 7.04 24.41 8.80
CA VAL A 331 6.81 23.35 7.81
C VAL A 331 7.55 23.68 6.52
N GLU A 332 8.08 22.65 5.86
CA GLU A 332 8.73 22.83 4.55
C GLU A 332 7.69 23.16 3.48
N VAL A 333 7.92 24.24 2.74
CA VAL A 333 7.05 24.69 1.64
C VAL A 333 7.69 24.48 0.27
N ALA A 334 9.01 24.43 0.21
CA ALA A 334 9.76 24.12 -1.00
C ALA A 334 11.20 23.71 -0.66
N THR A 335 11.77 22.86 -1.53
CA THR A 335 13.21 22.65 -1.66
C THR A 335 13.59 22.99 -3.10
N LEU A 336 14.46 23.98 -3.27
CA LEU A 336 14.85 24.55 -4.55
C LEU A 336 16.26 24.13 -4.97
N SER A 337 16.62 24.43 -6.22
CA SER A 337 17.98 24.23 -6.71
C SER A 337 18.94 25.18 -5.98
N PRO A 338 20.22 24.80 -5.75
CA PRO A 338 21.22 25.68 -5.13
C PRO A 338 21.45 27.01 -5.86
N ILE A 339 21.13 27.07 -7.16
CA ILE A 339 21.32 28.26 -8.00
C ILE A 339 20.13 29.22 -7.98
N ASP A 340 18.99 28.80 -7.41
CA ASP A 340 17.80 29.63 -7.33
C ASP A 340 18.03 30.80 -6.35
N THR A 341 17.53 31.97 -6.72
CA THR A 341 17.68 33.22 -5.95
C THR A 341 16.35 33.81 -5.48
N SER A 342 15.24 33.16 -5.81
CA SER A 342 13.91 33.62 -5.43
C SER A 342 12.88 32.49 -5.36
N TYR A 343 11.80 32.75 -4.64
CA TYR A 343 10.65 31.86 -4.52
C TYR A 343 9.37 32.67 -4.35
N PHE A 344 8.29 32.25 -4.99
CA PHE A 344 6.99 32.91 -4.85
C PHE A 344 6.00 32.00 -4.13
N ASP A 345 5.74 32.30 -2.85
CA ASP A 345 4.78 31.55 -2.04
C ASP A 345 3.37 32.11 -2.24
N ARG A 346 2.54 31.35 -2.96
CA ARG A 346 1.11 31.67 -3.19
C ARG A 346 0.18 31.11 -2.12
N ALA A 347 0.67 30.19 -1.29
CA ALA A 347 -0.14 29.47 -0.31
C ALA A 347 -0.17 30.20 1.04
N ILE A 348 -0.59 31.46 1.02
CA ILE A 348 -0.68 32.31 2.19
C ILE A 348 -2.02 33.05 2.23
N LEU A 349 -2.53 33.22 3.45
CA LEU A 349 -3.75 34.01 3.68
C LEU A 349 -3.39 35.48 3.89
N PRO A 350 -4.17 36.42 3.33
CA PRO A 350 -3.98 37.84 3.59
C PRO A 350 -4.17 38.18 5.07
N ASN A 351 -3.52 39.25 5.53
CA ASN A 351 -3.54 39.74 6.91
C ASN A 351 -3.07 38.73 7.98
N VAL A 352 -2.44 37.63 7.57
CA VAL A 352 -1.78 36.68 8.47
C VAL A 352 -0.27 36.88 8.37
N VAL A 353 0.40 37.06 9.51
CA VAL A 353 1.86 37.12 9.56
C VAL A 353 2.42 35.71 9.36
N TYR A 354 3.25 35.55 8.34
CA TYR A 354 4.03 34.35 8.11
C TYR A 354 5.51 34.64 8.34
N HIS A 355 6.15 33.74 9.09
CA HIS A 355 7.59 33.74 9.34
C HIS A 355 8.24 32.67 8.47
N TYR A 356 9.33 33.03 7.80
CA TYR A 356 10.07 32.13 6.92
C TYR A 356 11.47 31.87 7.46
N GLN A 357 11.93 30.64 7.28
CA GLN A 357 13.32 30.24 7.46
C GLN A 357 13.82 29.67 6.15
N ILE A 358 14.93 30.17 5.64
CA ILE A 358 15.60 29.62 4.46
C ILE A 358 17.03 29.24 4.78
N ARG A 359 17.48 28.09 4.29
CA ARG A 359 18.86 27.62 4.49
C ARG A 359 19.31 26.75 3.32
N PRO A 360 20.61 26.73 3.01
CA PRO A 360 21.15 25.76 2.08
C PRO A 360 21.07 24.36 2.69
N THR A 361 20.75 23.36 1.88
CA THR A 361 20.95 21.95 2.23
C THR A 361 22.32 21.52 1.74
N LEU A 362 23.00 20.67 2.51
CA LEU A 362 24.36 20.23 2.23
C LEU A 362 24.40 18.75 1.83
N VAL A 363 25.52 18.32 1.26
CA VAL A 363 25.81 16.89 1.09
C VAL A 363 25.85 16.21 2.46
N ASN A 364 25.23 15.03 2.59
CA ASN A 364 25.18 14.30 3.85
C ASN A 364 26.50 13.54 4.08
N VAL A 365 27.47 14.21 4.71
CA VAL A 365 28.78 13.65 5.06
C VAL A 365 29.10 13.91 6.53
N LYS A 366 29.88 13.00 7.15
CA LYS A 366 30.26 13.11 8.56
C LYS A 366 31.02 14.42 8.82
N GLY A 367 30.73 15.07 9.95
CA GLY A 367 31.33 16.35 10.34
C GLY A 367 30.58 17.60 9.85
N TYR A 368 29.52 17.43 9.06
CA TYR A 368 28.69 18.53 8.58
C TYR A 368 27.33 18.49 9.27
N SER A 369 26.95 19.60 9.89
CA SER A 369 25.63 19.78 10.50
C SER A 369 24.76 20.72 9.67
N MET A 370 23.49 20.85 10.07
CA MET A 370 22.59 21.83 9.48
C MET A 370 23.11 23.25 9.71
N LEU A 371 23.04 24.08 8.66
CA LEU A 371 23.39 25.50 8.73
C LEU A 371 22.28 26.32 9.39
N SER A 372 22.67 27.43 10.02
CA SER A 372 21.74 28.42 10.54
C SER A 372 20.87 29.00 9.42
N PRO A 373 19.55 29.11 9.61
CA PRO A 373 18.67 29.70 8.61
C PRO A 373 18.75 31.24 8.62
N ALA A 374 18.53 31.84 7.45
CA ALA A 374 18.13 33.23 7.33
C ALA A 374 16.62 33.33 7.58
N THR A 375 16.19 34.38 8.29
CA THR A 375 14.78 34.54 8.69
C THR A 375 14.22 35.88 8.26
N ALA A 376 12.98 35.89 7.78
CA ALA A 376 12.23 37.10 7.51
C ALA A 376 10.73 36.84 7.68
N SER A 377 9.94 37.89 7.84
CA SER A 377 8.51 37.79 8.06
C SER A 377 7.75 38.71 7.13
N VAL A 378 6.55 38.32 6.74
CA VAL A 378 5.67 39.13 5.90
C VAL A 378 4.22 38.89 6.30
N ALA A 379 3.41 39.93 6.22
CA ALA A 379 1.96 39.81 6.12
C ALA A 379 1.57 40.38 4.77
N VAL A 380 0.92 39.56 3.94
CA VAL A 380 0.44 40.00 2.63
C VAL A 380 -0.86 40.77 2.81
N LYS A 381 -0.94 41.93 2.16
CA LYS A 381 -2.12 42.78 2.25
C LYS A 381 -3.33 42.06 1.66
N ASN A 382 -4.49 42.30 2.27
CA ASN A 382 -5.75 41.89 1.68
C ASN A 382 -6.02 42.69 0.40
N ALA A 383 -5.75 42.07 -0.75
CA ALA A 383 -6.22 42.57 -2.01
C ALA A 383 -7.73 42.32 -2.06
N ASN A 384 -8.52 43.35 -2.36
CA ASN A 384 -9.97 43.30 -2.41
C ASN A 384 -10.48 42.52 -3.66
N GLU A 385 -9.84 41.40 -3.97
CA GLU A 385 -10.04 40.59 -5.17
C GLU A 385 -11.33 39.77 -5.05
N ILE A 386 -12.01 39.67 -6.19
CA ILE A 386 -13.19 38.84 -6.37
C ILE A 386 -12.69 37.42 -6.72
N PRO A 387 -13.13 36.37 -6.01
CA PRO A 387 -12.74 34.99 -6.34
C PRO A 387 -13.29 34.58 -7.71
N MET A 388 -12.60 33.65 -8.37
CA MET A 388 -13.07 33.07 -9.62
C MET A 388 -14.40 32.35 -9.42
N ALA A 389 -15.29 32.46 -10.42
CA ALA A 389 -16.54 31.72 -10.41
C ALA A 389 -16.26 30.20 -10.35
N PRO A 390 -16.99 29.43 -9.51
CA PRO A 390 -16.87 27.98 -9.45
C PRO A 390 -17.05 27.33 -10.83
N GLN A 391 -16.35 26.23 -11.06
CA GLN A 391 -16.36 25.50 -12.33
C GLN A 391 -16.77 24.04 -12.15
N GLY A 392 -17.09 23.37 -13.25
CA GLY A 392 -17.37 21.93 -13.24
C GLY A 392 -18.68 21.52 -12.55
N LEU A 393 -19.65 22.44 -12.46
CA LEU A 393 -20.96 22.13 -11.87
C LEU A 393 -21.63 20.98 -12.64
N LYS A 394 -22.06 19.96 -11.89
CA LYS A 394 -22.83 18.80 -12.36
C LYS A 394 -24.05 18.64 -11.47
N VAL A 395 -25.18 18.29 -12.08
CA VAL A 395 -26.44 18.05 -11.39
C VAL A 395 -27.01 16.72 -11.88
N TRP A 396 -27.36 15.82 -10.97
CA TRP A 396 -28.00 14.55 -11.30
C TRP A 396 -28.95 14.13 -10.18
N GLN A 397 -29.86 13.21 -10.49
CA GLN A 397 -30.72 12.57 -9.49
C GLN A 397 -30.27 11.13 -9.30
N ASP A 398 -30.14 10.70 -8.05
CA ASP A 398 -29.74 9.34 -7.71
C ASP A 398 -30.94 8.41 -7.46
N SER A 399 -30.66 7.12 -7.20
CA SER A 399 -31.67 6.09 -6.94
C SER A 399 -32.49 6.32 -5.65
N THR A 400 -32.05 7.25 -4.78
CA THR A 400 -32.78 7.64 -3.57
C THR A 400 -33.74 8.80 -3.80
N ALA A 401 -33.90 9.22 -5.07
CA ALA A 401 -34.75 10.33 -5.46
C ALA A 401 -34.31 11.65 -4.78
N GLN A 402 -33.00 11.92 -4.77
CA GLN A 402 -32.43 13.19 -4.34
C GLN A 402 -31.68 13.85 -5.50
N VAL A 403 -31.78 15.17 -5.64
CA VAL A 403 -31.02 15.93 -6.64
C VAL A 403 -29.68 16.32 -6.03
N LYS A 404 -28.59 15.77 -6.55
CA LYS A 404 -27.23 16.00 -6.10
C LYS A 404 -26.50 16.93 -7.04
N LEU A 405 -25.81 17.90 -6.45
CA LEU A 405 -24.95 18.86 -7.12
C LEU A 405 -23.51 18.62 -6.68
N TYR A 406 -22.59 18.72 -7.62
CA TYR A 406 -21.14 18.66 -7.40
C TYR A 406 -20.43 19.70 -8.25
N TRP A 407 -19.36 20.30 -7.75
CA TRP A 407 -18.50 21.21 -8.51
C TRP A 407 -17.03 21.00 -8.15
N ASP A 408 -16.13 21.55 -8.97
CA ASP A 408 -14.70 21.50 -8.73
C ASP A 408 -14.31 22.53 -7.66
N VAL A 409 -13.39 22.15 -6.77
CA VAL A 409 -12.87 23.06 -5.75
C VAL A 409 -11.98 24.09 -6.42
N ASN A 410 -12.29 25.36 -6.18
CA ASN A 410 -11.49 26.50 -6.60
C ASN A 410 -10.02 26.38 -6.14
N PRO A 411 -9.04 26.87 -6.92
CA PRO A 411 -7.62 26.78 -6.55
C PRO A 411 -7.20 27.85 -5.53
N GLU A 412 -8.01 28.88 -5.27
CA GLU A 412 -7.68 29.93 -4.32
C GLU A 412 -7.60 29.41 -2.88
N VAL A 413 -6.64 29.88 -2.08
CA VAL A 413 -6.46 29.41 -0.69
C VAL A 413 -7.33 30.16 0.32
N ASP A 414 -7.91 31.28 -0.07
CA ASP A 414 -8.68 32.20 0.76
C ASP A 414 -10.20 31.97 0.67
N GLN A 415 -10.61 30.78 0.24
CA GLN A 415 -12.00 30.35 0.18
C GLN A 415 -12.68 30.39 1.55
N PHE A 416 -13.86 30.98 1.61
CA PHE A 416 -14.74 30.92 2.76
C PHE A 416 -15.85 29.89 2.52
N ALA A 417 -16.86 30.16 1.69
CA ALA A 417 -17.96 29.21 1.47
C ALA A 417 -18.52 29.27 0.05
N TYR A 418 -19.07 28.14 -0.41
CA TYR A 418 -19.91 28.06 -1.59
C TYR A 418 -21.39 28.31 -1.25
N TYR A 419 -22.11 28.87 -2.22
CA TYR A 419 -23.52 29.22 -2.13
C TYR A 419 -24.24 28.74 -3.39
N VAL A 420 -25.29 27.93 -3.21
CA VAL A 420 -26.05 27.31 -4.29
C VAL A 420 -27.28 28.13 -4.60
N TYR A 421 -27.45 28.46 -5.88
CA TYR A 421 -28.58 29.18 -6.42
C TYR A 421 -29.41 28.26 -7.32
N ARG A 422 -30.74 28.42 -7.25
CA ARG A 422 -31.71 27.71 -8.10
C ARG A 422 -32.80 28.66 -8.59
N GLY A 423 -33.21 28.51 -9.85
CA GLY A 423 -34.35 29.24 -10.42
C GLY A 423 -35.07 28.42 -11.48
N THR A 424 -36.28 28.84 -11.86
CA THR A 424 -36.99 28.31 -13.05
C THR A 424 -36.53 28.98 -14.35
N SER A 425 -35.70 30.02 -14.23
CA SER A 425 -34.97 30.67 -15.32
C SER A 425 -33.53 30.95 -14.87
N LYS A 426 -32.58 30.94 -15.82
CA LYS A 426 -31.19 31.32 -15.59
C LYS A 426 -31.02 32.79 -15.15
N ASP A 427 -31.98 33.65 -15.48
CA ASP A 427 -31.92 35.09 -15.21
C ASP A 427 -32.56 35.47 -13.86
N ASN A 428 -33.27 34.54 -13.22
CA ASN A 428 -33.92 34.75 -11.93
C ASN A 428 -33.72 33.54 -11.02
N MET A 429 -32.59 33.55 -10.29
CA MET A 429 -32.19 32.48 -9.40
C MET A 429 -32.12 32.98 -7.95
N GLN A 430 -32.58 32.15 -7.02
CA GLN A 430 -32.57 32.44 -5.59
C GLN A 430 -31.57 31.55 -4.87
N LEU A 431 -31.00 32.07 -3.77
CA LEU A 431 -30.13 31.29 -2.90
C LEU A 431 -30.95 30.20 -2.20
N ILE A 432 -30.52 28.95 -2.30
CA ILE A 432 -31.19 27.81 -1.67
C ILE A 432 -30.34 27.10 -0.60
N SER A 433 -29.06 27.44 -0.47
CA SER A 433 -28.16 26.88 0.55
C SER A 433 -27.70 27.92 1.56
N GLY A 434 -27.28 27.44 2.74
CA GLY A 434 -26.35 28.19 3.60
C GLY A 434 -24.94 28.21 3.02
N GLY A 435 -23.97 28.75 3.77
CA GLY A 435 -22.56 28.73 3.39
C GLY A 435 -21.96 27.33 3.51
N LEU A 436 -21.61 26.73 2.37
CA LEU A 436 -21.08 25.37 2.29
C LEU A 436 -19.55 25.36 2.33
N ARG A 437 -18.97 24.48 3.15
CA ARG A 437 -17.52 24.20 3.20
C ARG A 437 -17.11 22.97 2.39
N THR A 438 -18.07 22.37 1.70
CA THR A 438 -17.91 21.19 0.84
C THR A 438 -18.24 21.58 -0.59
N ASN A 439 -17.88 20.72 -1.54
CA ASN A 439 -18.18 20.88 -2.96
C ASN A 439 -19.38 20.05 -3.45
N VAL A 440 -20.29 19.73 -2.51
CA VAL A 440 -21.48 18.92 -2.76
C VAL A 440 -22.67 19.57 -2.06
N TYR A 441 -23.82 19.55 -2.74
CA TYR A 441 -25.10 19.95 -2.17
C TYR A 441 -26.20 18.99 -2.60
N VAL A 442 -27.19 18.77 -1.72
CA VAL A 442 -28.36 17.94 -2.01
C VAL A 442 -29.60 18.81 -1.93
N ASP A 443 -30.31 18.90 -3.06
CA ASP A 443 -31.60 19.56 -3.15
C ASP A 443 -32.74 18.53 -3.04
N SER A 444 -33.71 18.82 -2.18
CA SER A 444 -34.81 17.91 -1.89
C SER A 444 -35.87 17.93 -3.00
N LEU A 445 -36.32 16.76 -3.46
CA LEU A 445 -37.44 16.63 -4.40
C LEU A 445 -38.77 17.16 -3.86
N SER A 446 -38.90 17.35 -2.54
CA SER A 446 -40.08 17.99 -1.95
C SER A 446 -40.26 19.43 -2.46
N ASN A 447 -39.15 20.11 -2.78
CA ASN A 447 -39.12 21.51 -3.17
C ASN A 447 -39.20 21.71 -4.70
N LEU A 448 -39.37 20.61 -5.44
CA LEU A 448 -39.26 20.56 -6.88
C LEU A 448 -40.51 19.94 -7.52
N ASP A 449 -40.82 20.41 -8.71
CA ASP A 449 -41.86 19.85 -9.58
C ASP A 449 -41.24 19.01 -10.70
N GLY A 450 -41.87 17.88 -11.04
CA GLY A 450 -41.36 16.93 -12.04
C GLY A 450 -41.48 17.41 -13.48
N GLU A 451 -42.32 18.42 -13.74
CA GLU A 451 -42.51 18.98 -15.07
C GLU A 451 -41.65 20.21 -15.35
N THR A 452 -41.14 20.83 -14.29
CA THR A 452 -40.36 22.07 -14.35
C THR A 452 -38.87 21.82 -14.53
N THR A 453 -38.26 22.50 -15.52
CA THR A 453 -36.80 22.55 -15.64
C THR A 453 -36.23 23.63 -14.72
N TYR A 454 -35.34 23.24 -13.83
CA TYR A 454 -34.63 24.15 -12.92
C TYR A 454 -33.22 24.43 -13.42
N TRP A 455 -32.73 25.64 -13.17
CA TRP A 455 -31.36 26.05 -13.43
C TRP A 455 -30.62 26.15 -12.11
N TYR A 456 -29.44 25.53 -12.02
CA TYR A 456 -28.57 25.57 -10.85
C TYR A 456 -27.26 26.30 -11.16
N GLY A 457 -26.74 27.03 -10.17
CA GLY A 457 -25.50 27.80 -10.27
C GLY A 457 -24.88 28.02 -8.91
N ILE A 458 -23.57 28.18 -8.84
CA ILE A 458 -22.81 28.29 -7.58
C ILE A 458 -22.04 29.62 -7.57
N LYS A 459 -21.97 30.26 -6.40
CA LYS A 459 -21.01 31.33 -6.12
C LYS A 459 -20.05 30.92 -5.00
N LEU A 460 -18.83 31.43 -5.05
CA LEU A 460 -17.84 31.29 -3.98
C LEU A 460 -17.67 32.64 -3.27
N MET A 461 -17.64 32.61 -1.94
CA MET A 461 -17.22 33.72 -1.11
C MET A 461 -15.81 33.48 -0.60
N ASN A 462 -14.94 34.49 -0.63
CA ASN A 462 -13.63 34.45 0.03
C ASN A 462 -13.69 34.98 1.48
N ILE A 463 -12.59 34.87 2.23
CA ILE A 463 -12.50 35.36 3.63
C ILE A 463 -12.64 36.89 3.75
N SER A 464 -12.50 37.61 2.63
CA SER A 464 -12.72 39.05 2.52
C SER A 464 -14.18 39.42 2.21
N GLN A 465 -15.08 38.43 2.25
CA GLN A 465 -16.52 38.57 2.00
C GLN A 465 -16.85 39.07 0.58
N LYS A 466 -15.96 38.83 -0.38
CA LYS A 466 -16.24 39.06 -1.80
C LYS A 466 -16.82 37.81 -2.43
N MET A 467 -17.90 38.01 -3.18
CA MET A 467 -18.61 36.96 -3.91
C MET A 467 -18.10 36.92 -5.34
N SER A 468 -17.86 35.71 -5.84
CA SER A 468 -17.58 35.48 -7.25
C SER A 468 -18.79 35.86 -8.12
N GLU A 469 -18.54 35.95 -9.42
CA GLU A 469 -19.60 35.80 -10.41
C GLU A 469 -20.28 34.43 -10.27
N LEU A 470 -21.51 34.31 -10.79
CA LEU A 470 -22.23 33.04 -10.82
C LEU A 470 -21.51 32.07 -11.76
N SER A 471 -21.40 30.80 -11.37
CA SER A 471 -20.91 29.74 -12.26
C SER A 471 -21.76 29.63 -13.52
N THR A 472 -21.23 28.93 -14.53
CA THR A 472 -22.08 28.44 -15.63
C THR A 472 -23.26 27.66 -15.04
N THR A 473 -24.47 27.95 -15.51
CA THR A 473 -25.68 27.32 -14.99
C THR A 473 -25.95 25.99 -15.68
N VAL A 474 -26.48 25.03 -14.93
CA VAL A 474 -26.84 23.70 -15.44
C VAL A 474 -28.35 23.54 -15.36
N PRO A 475 -29.05 23.25 -16.48
CA PRO A 475 -30.46 22.91 -16.46
C PRO A 475 -30.65 21.47 -15.99
N PHE A 476 -31.66 21.23 -15.17
CA PHE A 476 -32.00 19.92 -14.64
C PHE A 476 -33.53 19.80 -14.47
N LYS A 477 -34.12 18.76 -15.07
CA LYS A 477 -35.54 18.41 -14.90
C LYS A 477 -35.62 17.14 -14.01
N PRO A 478 -36.13 17.23 -12.78
CA PRO A 478 -36.17 16.09 -11.88
C PRO A 478 -37.22 15.06 -12.32
N LEU A 479 -36.92 13.79 -12.11
CA LEU A 479 -37.89 12.70 -12.26
C LEU A 479 -38.70 12.58 -10.99
N LYS A 480 -39.92 13.13 -10.99
CA LYS A 480 -40.89 13.03 -9.90
C LYS A 480 -42.23 12.58 -10.46
N ILE A 481 -42.65 11.37 -10.10
CA ILE A 481 -43.93 10.79 -10.56
C ILE A 481 -45.08 11.53 -9.88
N ALA A 482 -46.06 11.97 -10.68
CA ALA A 482 -47.29 12.56 -10.16
C ALA A 482 -48.11 11.51 -9.40
N PHE A 483 -48.45 11.80 -8.14
CA PHE A 483 -49.34 10.96 -7.35
C PHE A 483 -50.77 11.01 -7.90
N VAL A 484 -51.38 9.85 -8.16
CA VAL A 484 -52.79 9.73 -8.57
C VAL A 484 -53.57 9.02 -7.45
N PRO A 485 -54.63 9.62 -6.89
CA PRO A 485 -55.45 8.97 -5.86
C PRO A 485 -56.24 7.80 -6.44
N TYR A 486 -56.53 6.77 -5.64
CA TYR A 486 -57.38 5.64 -6.02
C TYR A 486 -58.76 5.73 -5.37
N PRO A 487 -59.83 5.24 -6.02
CA PRO A 487 -61.17 5.21 -5.43
C PRO A 487 -61.29 4.14 -4.33
N SER A 488 -62.00 4.48 -3.26
CA SER A 488 -62.35 3.56 -2.17
C SER A 488 -63.78 3.03 -2.31
N GLY A 489 -64.17 2.10 -1.42
CA GLY A 489 -65.58 1.72 -1.27
C GLY A 489 -66.16 0.83 -2.37
N ILE A 490 -65.33 0.11 -3.15
CA ILE A 490 -65.87 -0.76 -4.20
C ILE A 490 -66.75 -1.89 -3.63
N SER A 491 -67.97 -2.02 -4.13
CA SER A 491 -68.92 -3.07 -3.75
C SER A 491 -69.52 -3.77 -4.98
N ALA A 492 -69.91 -5.05 -4.82
CA ALA A 492 -70.45 -5.88 -5.88
C ALA A 492 -71.75 -6.55 -5.45
N ARG A 493 -72.76 -6.57 -6.34
CA ARG A 493 -74.02 -7.32 -6.14
C ARG A 493 -74.44 -8.03 -7.43
N TYR A 494 -75.03 -9.22 -7.31
CA TYR A 494 -75.57 -9.96 -8.47
C TYR A 494 -77.07 -9.77 -8.53
N ALA A 495 -77.57 -9.20 -9.64
CA ALA A 495 -78.99 -8.97 -9.87
C ALA A 495 -79.25 -8.87 -11.38
N ASP A 496 -80.44 -9.27 -11.83
CA ASP A 496 -80.87 -9.16 -13.23
C ASP A 496 -79.92 -9.85 -14.24
N GLY A 497 -79.25 -10.92 -13.80
CA GLY A 497 -78.31 -11.68 -14.63
C GLY A 497 -76.90 -11.09 -14.76
N VAL A 498 -76.61 -9.94 -14.12
CA VAL A 498 -75.32 -9.24 -14.22
C VAL A 498 -74.71 -8.92 -12.84
N VAL A 499 -73.40 -8.72 -12.76
CA VAL A 499 -72.74 -8.21 -11.55
C VAL A 499 -72.70 -6.68 -11.62
N LYS A 500 -73.41 -6.01 -10.71
CA LYS A 500 -73.46 -4.54 -10.60
C LYS A 500 -72.43 -4.08 -9.58
N LEU A 501 -71.51 -3.22 -10.01
CA LEU A 501 -70.40 -2.69 -9.22
C LEU A 501 -70.57 -1.19 -9.01
N ASN A 502 -70.22 -0.69 -7.83
CA ASN A 502 -70.12 0.73 -7.54
C ASN A 502 -68.89 1.03 -6.66
N TRP A 503 -68.43 2.27 -6.64
CA TRP A 503 -67.33 2.76 -5.79
C TRP A 503 -67.49 4.25 -5.52
N ASP A 504 -66.63 4.81 -4.67
CA ASP A 504 -66.67 6.24 -4.35
C ASP A 504 -66.34 7.09 -5.59
N ASN A 505 -67.22 8.04 -5.93
CA ASN A 505 -66.94 9.01 -6.97
C ASN A 505 -65.89 10.03 -6.47
N ILE A 506 -64.68 9.89 -6.99
CA ILE A 506 -63.56 10.81 -6.71
C ILE A 506 -63.30 11.77 -7.87
N LEU A 507 -63.99 11.65 -9.01
CA LEU A 507 -63.85 12.61 -10.12
C LEU A 507 -64.34 14.01 -9.72
N GLU A 508 -65.33 14.09 -8.84
CA GLU A 508 -65.82 15.36 -8.28
C GLU A 508 -64.86 15.99 -7.26
N LYS A 509 -63.89 15.21 -6.74
CA LYS A 509 -62.94 15.67 -5.71
C LYS A 509 -61.60 16.09 -6.30
N TYR A 510 -61.28 15.65 -7.50
CA TYR A 510 -59.99 15.83 -8.13
C TYR A 510 -60.16 16.16 -9.62
N ASP A 511 -60.00 17.44 -9.97
CA ASP A 511 -60.20 17.99 -11.32
C ASP A 511 -59.27 17.39 -12.39
N ASN A 512 -58.18 16.74 -11.96
CA ASN A 512 -57.20 16.13 -12.84
C ASN A 512 -57.52 14.67 -13.18
N LEU A 513 -58.61 14.08 -12.69
CA LEU A 513 -59.03 12.72 -13.02
C LEU A 513 -60.00 12.70 -14.21
N ILE A 514 -59.79 11.76 -15.14
CA ILE A 514 -60.62 11.62 -16.36
C ILE A 514 -61.53 10.38 -16.33
N GLY A 515 -61.35 9.49 -15.35
CA GLY A 515 -62.21 8.32 -15.17
C GLY A 515 -61.50 7.14 -14.51
N TYR A 516 -62.07 5.95 -14.70
CA TYR A 516 -61.69 4.72 -14.02
C TYR A 516 -61.35 3.59 -14.98
N ARG A 517 -60.51 2.66 -14.50
CA ARG A 517 -60.32 1.32 -15.09
C ARG A 517 -60.76 0.27 -14.09
N LEU A 518 -61.55 -0.68 -14.56
CA LEU A 518 -62.08 -1.76 -13.75
C LEU A 518 -61.43 -3.09 -14.15
N TYR A 519 -61.05 -3.84 -13.12
CA TYR A 519 -60.33 -5.08 -13.24
C TYR A 519 -61.10 -6.22 -12.57
N ARG A 520 -61.05 -7.41 -13.18
CA ARG A 520 -61.65 -8.62 -12.63
C ARG A 520 -60.69 -9.80 -12.75
N LYS A 521 -60.74 -10.69 -11.78
CA LYS A 521 -60.20 -12.04 -11.90
C LYS A 521 -61.10 -13.06 -11.22
N LYS A 522 -61.08 -14.30 -11.68
CA LYS A 522 -61.69 -15.40 -10.90
C LYS A 522 -60.87 -15.67 -9.64
N LYS A 523 -61.48 -16.30 -8.63
CA LYS A 523 -60.83 -16.62 -7.35
C LYS A 523 -59.56 -17.47 -7.52
N ASP A 524 -59.52 -18.33 -8.53
CA ASP A 524 -58.41 -19.20 -8.89
C ASP A 524 -57.38 -18.56 -9.84
N GLU A 525 -57.67 -17.36 -10.36
CA GLU A 525 -56.75 -16.62 -11.23
C GLU A 525 -55.79 -15.72 -10.42
N LYS A 526 -54.52 -15.67 -10.85
CA LYS A 526 -53.49 -14.81 -10.24
C LYS A 526 -53.63 -13.35 -10.70
N GLU A 527 -53.73 -13.18 -12.01
CA GLU A 527 -53.70 -11.87 -12.67
C GLU A 527 -55.09 -11.26 -12.83
N PHE A 528 -55.17 -9.95 -12.65
CA PHE A 528 -56.35 -9.15 -12.97
C PHE A 528 -56.43 -8.89 -14.48
N LYS A 529 -57.62 -9.06 -15.05
CA LYS A 529 -57.91 -8.71 -16.45
C LYS A 529 -58.73 -7.43 -16.47
N LEU A 530 -58.42 -6.55 -17.41
CA LEU A 530 -59.18 -5.34 -17.66
C LEU A 530 -60.56 -5.71 -18.22
N LEU A 531 -61.63 -5.16 -17.65
CA LEU A 531 -63.00 -5.47 -18.06
C LEU A 531 -63.53 -4.61 -19.21
N SER A 532 -63.02 -3.38 -19.33
CA SER A 532 -63.38 -2.45 -20.38
C SER A 532 -62.12 -1.83 -20.97
N PRO A 533 -61.93 -1.84 -22.30
CA PRO A 533 -60.83 -1.12 -22.94
C PRO A 533 -61.00 0.40 -22.78
N ASP A 534 -62.23 0.88 -22.69
CA ASP A 534 -62.57 2.30 -22.56
C ASP A 534 -62.54 2.77 -21.10
N ILE A 535 -62.21 4.05 -20.90
CA ILE A 535 -62.22 4.72 -19.60
C ILE A 535 -63.67 4.86 -19.12
N ILE A 536 -63.94 4.37 -17.91
CA ILE A 536 -65.25 4.43 -17.28
C ILE A 536 -65.40 5.80 -16.62
N SER A 537 -66.32 6.64 -17.11
CA SER A 537 -66.56 7.99 -16.59
C SER A 537 -67.54 8.04 -15.41
N LEU A 538 -68.21 6.92 -15.12
CA LEU A 538 -69.19 6.80 -14.02
C LEU A 538 -68.61 5.97 -12.87
N ALA A 539 -69.05 6.23 -11.64
CA ALA A 539 -68.61 5.48 -10.46
C ALA A 539 -69.35 4.14 -10.26
N TYR A 540 -69.85 3.55 -11.35
CA TYR A 540 -70.49 2.26 -11.37
C TYR A 540 -70.26 1.54 -12.70
N PHE A 541 -70.40 0.21 -12.69
CA PHE A 541 -70.24 -0.63 -13.89
C PHE A 541 -71.09 -1.90 -13.77
N GLU A 542 -71.64 -2.37 -14.89
CA GLU A 542 -72.36 -3.65 -14.96
C GLU A 542 -71.54 -4.68 -15.75
N ASP A 543 -71.07 -5.72 -15.07
CA ASP A 543 -70.37 -6.84 -15.68
C ASP A 543 -71.36 -7.93 -16.08
N SER A 544 -71.79 -7.88 -17.35
CA SER A 544 -72.65 -8.88 -17.98
C SER A 544 -71.93 -10.15 -18.43
N THR A 545 -70.60 -10.19 -18.29
CA THR A 545 -69.78 -11.35 -18.70
C THR A 545 -69.53 -12.33 -17.54
N ALA A 546 -69.96 -11.96 -16.33
CA ALA A 546 -69.86 -12.82 -15.15
C ALA A 546 -70.85 -14.00 -15.26
N THR A 547 -70.38 -15.21 -15.01
CA THR A 547 -71.19 -16.45 -15.18
C THR A 547 -71.41 -17.15 -13.85
N ALA A 548 -72.58 -17.77 -13.69
CA ALA A 548 -72.93 -18.56 -12.51
C ALA A 548 -71.93 -19.69 -12.24
N GLY A 549 -71.80 -20.08 -10.97
CA GLY A 549 -70.83 -21.08 -10.50
C GLY A 549 -69.42 -20.55 -10.26
N ASN A 550 -69.15 -19.26 -10.47
CA ASN A 550 -67.83 -18.65 -10.26
C ASN A 550 -67.83 -17.64 -9.11
N THR A 551 -66.66 -17.50 -8.47
CA THR A 551 -66.34 -16.40 -7.56
C THR A 551 -65.38 -15.44 -8.25
N TYR A 552 -65.70 -14.15 -8.27
CA TYR A 552 -64.91 -13.10 -8.89
C TYR A 552 -64.40 -12.10 -7.85
N ASN A 553 -63.18 -11.60 -8.06
CA ASN A 553 -62.62 -10.45 -7.36
C ASN A 553 -62.56 -9.26 -8.32
N TYR A 554 -62.98 -8.09 -7.84
CA TYR A 554 -62.96 -6.84 -8.60
C TYR A 554 -62.10 -5.78 -7.90
N ALA A 555 -61.43 -4.95 -8.70
CA ALA A 555 -60.68 -3.80 -8.25
C ALA A 555 -60.80 -2.66 -9.26
N VAL A 556 -60.72 -1.42 -8.79
CA VAL A 556 -60.82 -0.22 -9.64
C VAL A 556 -59.62 0.69 -9.39
N SER A 557 -59.17 1.39 -10.42
CA SER A 557 -58.15 2.46 -10.33
C SER A 557 -58.65 3.70 -11.05
N ALA A 558 -58.15 4.87 -10.68
CA ALA A 558 -58.41 6.12 -11.39
C ALA A 558 -57.28 6.45 -12.37
N ILE A 559 -57.62 7.24 -13.39
CA ILE A 559 -56.71 7.74 -14.41
C ILE A 559 -56.79 9.25 -14.43
N ASN A 560 -55.64 9.91 -14.53
CA ASN A 560 -55.55 11.35 -14.64
C ASN A 560 -55.48 11.85 -16.10
N THR A 561 -55.54 13.17 -16.31
CA THR A 561 -55.44 13.82 -17.63
C THR A 561 -54.13 13.54 -18.37
N THR A 562 -53.07 13.12 -17.67
CA THR A 562 -51.79 12.70 -18.26
C THR A 562 -51.70 11.19 -18.50
N ASN A 563 -52.83 10.47 -18.42
CA ASN A 563 -52.96 9.01 -18.57
C ASN A 563 -52.15 8.18 -17.54
N ASN A 564 -51.74 8.79 -16.42
CA ASN A 564 -51.17 8.09 -15.27
C ASN A 564 -52.30 7.42 -14.47
N GLN A 565 -52.03 6.22 -13.99
CA GLN A 565 -53.00 5.39 -13.27
C GLN A 565 -52.61 5.30 -11.79
N SER A 566 -53.61 5.33 -10.91
CA SER A 566 -53.40 5.05 -9.49
C SER A 566 -53.21 3.55 -9.22
N VAL A 567 -52.76 3.23 -8.01
CA VAL A 567 -52.80 1.83 -7.54
C VAL A 567 -54.24 1.29 -7.52
N LEU A 568 -54.40 -0.03 -7.53
CA LEU A 568 -55.72 -0.65 -7.43
C LEU A 568 -56.36 -0.37 -6.06
N SER A 569 -57.68 -0.19 -6.05
CA SER A 569 -58.48 -0.15 -4.84
C SER A 569 -58.35 -1.46 -4.03
N PRO A 570 -58.73 -1.46 -2.74
CA PRO A 570 -59.03 -2.70 -2.03
C PRO A 570 -60.00 -3.59 -2.83
N LEU A 571 -59.82 -4.91 -2.72
CA LEU A 571 -60.59 -5.88 -3.49
C LEU A 571 -62.01 -6.06 -2.92
N THR A 572 -63.00 -6.20 -3.81
CA THR A 572 -64.32 -6.74 -3.46
C THR A 572 -64.54 -8.08 -4.14
N ASN A 573 -65.31 -8.99 -3.52
CA ASN A 573 -65.55 -10.32 -4.06
C ASN A 573 -67.05 -10.67 -4.08
N ILE A 574 -67.45 -11.49 -5.04
CA ILE A 574 -68.83 -11.97 -5.18
C ILE A 574 -68.84 -13.39 -5.75
N SER A 575 -69.74 -14.23 -5.22
CA SER A 575 -69.98 -15.60 -5.70
C SER A 575 -71.39 -15.70 -6.28
N ILE A 576 -71.52 -16.28 -7.48
CA ILE A 576 -72.81 -16.42 -8.19
C ILE A 576 -73.25 -17.89 -8.09
N SER A 577 -74.32 -18.22 -7.36
CA SER A 577 -74.79 -19.61 -7.15
C SER A 577 -75.75 -20.10 -8.25
N VAL A 578 -75.73 -21.41 -8.55
CA VAL A 578 -76.61 -22.07 -9.54
C VAL A 578 -77.97 -22.46 -8.93
N GLU A 579 -78.03 -22.81 -7.65
CA GLU A 579 -79.23 -23.33 -6.97
C GLU A 579 -80.32 -22.27 -6.71
N GLN A 580 -79.97 -20.98 -6.77
CA GLN A 580 -80.90 -19.87 -6.47
C GLN A 580 -81.88 -19.52 -7.60
N LEU A 581 -81.93 -20.30 -8.69
CA LEU A 581 -82.60 -19.91 -9.94
C LEU A 581 -83.81 -20.79 -10.36
N LEU A 582 -84.14 -21.91 -9.69
CA LEU A 582 -85.24 -22.82 -10.08
C LEU A 582 -86.08 -23.34 -8.90
N ALA A 583 -87.42 -23.28 -9.00
CA ALA A 583 -88.36 -23.82 -8.01
C ALA A 583 -89.21 -24.98 -8.59
N PRO A 584 -89.47 -26.08 -7.83
CA PRO A 584 -90.36 -27.16 -8.26
C PRO A 584 -91.84 -26.74 -8.29
N PRO A 585 -92.76 -27.51 -8.92
CA PRO A 585 -94.21 -27.27 -8.82
C PRO A 585 -94.67 -27.14 -7.36
N ALA A 586 -95.49 -26.12 -7.11
CA ALA A 586 -95.97 -25.79 -5.76
C ALA A 586 -96.81 -26.92 -5.16
N ASP A 587 -97.54 -27.66 -5.99
CA ASP A 587 -98.29 -28.86 -5.58
C ASP A 587 -98.41 -29.87 -6.73
N LEU A 588 -98.93 -31.05 -6.42
CA LEU A 588 -99.15 -32.16 -7.33
C LEU A 588 -100.53 -32.79 -7.07
N TYR A 589 -101.25 -33.12 -8.14
CA TYR A 589 -102.58 -33.74 -8.11
C TYR A 589 -102.56 -35.10 -8.83
N LEU A 590 -103.17 -36.11 -8.20
CA LEU A 590 -103.20 -37.49 -8.70
C LEU A 590 -104.65 -37.96 -8.85
N VAL A 591 -105.01 -38.49 -10.02
CA VAL A 591 -106.38 -38.96 -10.31
C VAL A 591 -106.36 -40.31 -11.01
N ASN A 592 -107.14 -41.27 -10.52
CA ASN A 592 -107.35 -42.56 -11.21
C ASN A 592 -108.19 -42.35 -12.49
N LYS A 593 -107.67 -42.80 -13.63
CA LYS A 593 -108.38 -42.87 -14.93
C LYS A 593 -108.47 -44.32 -15.40
N PRO A 594 -109.37 -44.70 -16.33
CA PRO A 594 -109.43 -46.07 -16.84
C PRO A 594 -108.09 -46.58 -17.40
N GLN A 595 -107.30 -45.69 -18.01
CA GLN A 595 -106.04 -46.00 -18.69
C GLN A 595 -104.78 -45.94 -17.79
N GLY A 596 -104.85 -45.37 -16.59
CA GLY A 596 -103.68 -45.15 -15.74
C GLY A 596 -103.91 -44.15 -14.60
N ILE A 597 -102.83 -43.67 -13.98
CA ILE A 597 -102.86 -42.56 -13.02
C ILE A 597 -102.52 -41.27 -13.76
N TYR A 598 -103.44 -40.31 -13.75
CA TYR A 598 -103.21 -38.98 -14.29
C TYR A 598 -102.56 -38.10 -13.22
N VAL A 599 -101.38 -37.58 -13.54
CA VAL A 599 -100.53 -36.75 -12.69
C VAL A 599 -100.54 -35.34 -13.27
N SER A 600 -100.96 -34.34 -12.51
CA SER A 600 -101.00 -32.94 -12.99
C SER A 600 -100.54 -31.97 -11.92
N TRP A 601 -99.95 -30.85 -12.33
CA TRP A 601 -99.41 -29.84 -11.42
C TRP A 601 -99.73 -28.44 -11.94
N PRO A 602 -99.72 -27.40 -11.08
CA PRO A 602 -99.90 -26.03 -11.53
C PRO A 602 -98.81 -25.66 -12.56
N ALA A 603 -99.21 -25.03 -13.66
CA ALA A 603 -98.28 -24.55 -14.67
C ALA A 603 -97.27 -23.58 -14.05
N HIS A 604 -95.98 -23.85 -14.26
CA HIS A 604 -94.91 -22.93 -13.89
C HIS A 604 -94.73 -21.90 -15.00
N ALA A 605 -95.07 -20.65 -14.73
CA ALA A 605 -95.34 -19.67 -15.77
C ALA A 605 -94.10 -19.15 -16.54
N GLU A 606 -92.85 -19.47 -16.18
CA GLU A 606 -91.74 -18.61 -16.65
C GLU A 606 -90.47 -19.25 -17.21
N LEU A 607 -90.37 -20.56 -17.46
CA LEU A 607 -89.12 -21.11 -18.02
C LEU A 607 -89.37 -22.19 -19.09
N LYS A 608 -88.60 -22.13 -20.19
CA LYS A 608 -88.43 -23.25 -21.15
C LYS A 608 -87.77 -24.42 -20.41
N ALA A 609 -88.56 -25.12 -19.62
CA ALA A 609 -88.13 -26.16 -18.71
C ALA A 609 -88.99 -27.40 -18.92
N SER A 610 -88.37 -28.56 -18.78
CA SER A 610 -89.03 -29.86 -18.78
C SER A 610 -89.34 -30.30 -17.34
N ASN A 611 -90.44 -31.02 -17.16
CA ASN A 611 -90.86 -31.60 -15.91
C ASN A 611 -90.57 -33.10 -15.94
N VAL A 612 -89.68 -33.56 -15.05
CA VAL A 612 -89.38 -34.99 -14.89
C VAL A 612 -90.27 -35.56 -13.80
N VAL A 613 -91.12 -36.51 -14.17
CA VAL A 613 -92.05 -37.20 -13.26
C VAL A 613 -91.36 -38.45 -12.71
N TYR A 614 -91.27 -38.52 -11.40
CA TYR A 614 -90.71 -39.66 -10.69
C TYR A 614 -91.80 -40.44 -9.98
N ARG A 615 -91.66 -41.77 -9.96
CA ARG A 615 -92.56 -42.69 -9.25
C ARG A 615 -91.78 -43.77 -8.50
N LYS A 616 -92.31 -44.16 -7.35
CA LYS A 616 -92.02 -45.44 -6.68
C LYS A 616 -93.30 -46.09 -6.18
N SER A 617 -93.32 -47.41 -6.06
CA SER A 617 -94.32 -48.14 -5.27
C SER A 617 -94.01 -48.02 -3.78
N SER A 618 -95.01 -48.22 -2.92
CA SER A 618 -94.82 -48.21 -1.46
C SER A 618 -93.83 -49.25 -0.95
N THR A 619 -93.50 -50.27 -1.75
CA THR A 619 -92.52 -51.32 -1.42
C THR A 619 -91.12 -51.03 -1.95
N GLU A 620 -90.94 -50.00 -2.80
CA GLU A 620 -89.65 -49.59 -3.35
C GLU A 620 -89.03 -48.48 -2.49
N THR A 621 -87.70 -48.51 -2.31
CA THR A 621 -86.96 -47.50 -1.53
C THR A 621 -86.52 -46.30 -2.37
N SER A 622 -86.48 -46.42 -3.69
CA SER A 622 -85.97 -45.38 -4.59
C SER A 622 -86.97 -45.00 -5.67
N TYR A 623 -87.00 -43.71 -5.98
CA TYR A 623 -87.75 -43.17 -7.11
C TYR A 623 -87.06 -43.48 -8.43
N ARG A 624 -87.85 -43.76 -9.46
CA ARG A 624 -87.38 -43.80 -10.84
C ARG A 624 -88.14 -42.78 -11.69
N ALA A 625 -87.45 -42.18 -12.65
CA ALA A 625 -88.08 -41.32 -13.64
C ALA A 625 -88.96 -42.20 -14.55
N ILE A 626 -90.21 -41.79 -14.73
CA ILE A 626 -91.17 -42.48 -15.59
C ILE A 626 -91.52 -41.67 -16.84
N GLY A 627 -91.24 -40.38 -16.85
CA GLY A 627 -91.37 -39.53 -18.02
C GLY A 627 -90.77 -38.15 -17.82
N GLU A 628 -90.44 -37.49 -18.92
CA GLU A 628 -90.02 -36.09 -18.97
C GLU A 628 -90.90 -35.39 -20.00
N VAL A 629 -91.58 -34.32 -19.59
CA VAL A 629 -92.58 -33.62 -20.41
C VAL A 629 -92.42 -32.11 -20.33
N GLU A 630 -92.63 -31.42 -21.45
CA GLU A 630 -92.82 -29.96 -21.49
C GLU A 630 -94.31 -29.61 -21.37
N ALA A 631 -95.02 -30.34 -20.51
CA ALA A 631 -96.44 -30.15 -20.20
C ALA A 631 -96.64 -30.02 -18.69
N ASP A 632 -97.84 -29.62 -18.27
CA ASP A 632 -98.27 -29.50 -16.87
C ASP A 632 -98.97 -30.78 -16.35
N ASN A 633 -98.91 -31.85 -17.14
CA ASN A 633 -99.52 -33.14 -16.82
C ASN A 633 -98.79 -34.31 -17.48
N TYR A 634 -99.02 -35.50 -16.92
CA TYR A 634 -98.47 -36.77 -17.37
C TYR A 634 -99.43 -37.92 -17.04
N LEU A 635 -99.71 -38.80 -17.99
CA LEU A 635 -100.54 -40.00 -17.77
C LEU A 635 -99.64 -41.23 -17.59
N ASP A 636 -99.57 -41.75 -16.37
CA ASP A 636 -98.86 -42.99 -16.07
C ASP A 636 -99.74 -44.21 -16.39
N THR A 637 -99.60 -44.73 -17.60
CA THR A 637 -100.28 -45.94 -18.09
C THR A 637 -99.63 -47.23 -17.58
N SER A 638 -98.44 -47.16 -16.98
CA SER A 638 -97.69 -48.32 -16.49
C SER A 638 -98.07 -48.74 -15.06
N ALA A 639 -98.92 -47.97 -14.39
CA ALA A 639 -99.35 -48.23 -13.01
C ALA A 639 -100.29 -49.46 -12.92
N GLN A 640 -99.89 -50.47 -12.14
CA GLN A 640 -100.66 -51.70 -11.94
C GLN A 640 -101.78 -51.55 -10.91
N LYS A 641 -102.96 -52.12 -11.19
CA LYS A 641 -104.12 -52.07 -10.28
C LYS A 641 -103.80 -52.71 -8.92
N GLY A 642 -104.31 -52.09 -7.85
CA GLY A 642 -104.11 -52.50 -6.46
C GLY A 642 -102.85 -51.95 -5.78
N VAL A 643 -101.88 -51.42 -6.54
CA VAL A 643 -100.59 -50.93 -6.02
C VAL A 643 -100.68 -49.46 -5.57
N LEU A 644 -100.08 -49.15 -4.41
CA LEU A 644 -99.91 -47.78 -3.91
C LEU A 644 -98.62 -47.18 -4.49
N TYR A 645 -98.76 -46.10 -5.25
CA TYR A 645 -97.64 -45.37 -5.84
C TYR A 645 -97.49 -43.98 -5.21
N LEU A 646 -96.25 -43.51 -5.13
CA LEU A 646 -95.88 -42.18 -4.71
C LEU A 646 -95.19 -41.46 -5.87
N TYR A 647 -95.49 -40.17 -6.05
CA TYR A 647 -95.00 -39.33 -7.14
C TYR A 647 -94.42 -38.02 -6.62
N HIS A 648 -93.39 -37.53 -7.30
CA HIS A 648 -92.91 -36.14 -7.19
C HIS A 648 -92.35 -35.67 -8.55
N ILE A 649 -92.11 -34.37 -8.67
CA ILE A 649 -91.68 -33.74 -9.92
C ILE A 649 -90.45 -32.88 -9.70
N VAL A 650 -89.53 -32.92 -10.65
CA VAL A 650 -88.35 -32.05 -10.71
C VAL A 650 -88.41 -31.21 -11.98
N VAL A 651 -88.22 -29.90 -11.86
CA VAL A 651 -88.11 -28.99 -13.01
C VAL A 651 -86.66 -28.97 -13.46
N LYS A 652 -86.45 -29.11 -14.77
CA LYS A 652 -85.11 -29.13 -15.36
C LYS A 652 -85.03 -28.14 -16.53
N ASN A 653 -83.93 -27.40 -16.59
CA ASN A 653 -83.59 -26.60 -17.77
C ASN A 653 -82.07 -26.71 -18.07
N LYS A 654 -81.55 -25.87 -18.96
CA LYS A 654 -80.11 -25.83 -19.30
C LYS A 654 -79.20 -25.43 -18.13
N LEU A 655 -79.73 -24.78 -17.09
CA LEU A 655 -78.99 -24.29 -15.93
C LEU A 655 -78.89 -25.34 -14.81
N GLY A 656 -79.76 -26.35 -14.80
CA GLY A 656 -79.76 -27.39 -13.77
C GLY A 656 -81.15 -27.96 -13.48
N ALA A 657 -81.28 -28.62 -12.33
CA ALA A 657 -82.53 -29.16 -11.83
C ALA A 657 -82.92 -28.49 -10.51
N SER A 658 -84.22 -28.29 -10.29
CA SER A 658 -84.76 -27.85 -9.00
C SER A 658 -84.64 -28.96 -7.94
N ASN A 659 -84.89 -28.61 -6.67
CA ASN A 659 -85.26 -29.61 -5.67
C ASN A 659 -86.57 -30.33 -6.08
N PRO A 660 -86.87 -31.55 -5.57
CA PRO A 660 -88.15 -32.22 -5.82
C PRO A 660 -89.36 -31.45 -5.28
N SER A 661 -90.51 -31.58 -5.95
CA SER A 661 -91.81 -31.10 -5.45
C SER A 661 -92.25 -31.83 -4.19
N VAL A 662 -93.36 -31.37 -3.61
CA VAL A 662 -94.09 -32.15 -2.61
C VAL A 662 -94.45 -33.54 -3.16
N GLU A 663 -94.38 -34.54 -2.28
CA GLU A 663 -94.69 -35.95 -2.58
C GLU A 663 -96.19 -36.22 -2.38
N LYS A 664 -96.83 -36.92 -3.33
CA LYS A 664 -98.23 -37.36 -3.22
C LYS A 664 -98.35 -38.85 -3.53
N SER A 665 -99.33 -39.51 -2.90
CA SER A 665 -99.58 -40.93 -3.12
C SER A 665 -101.01 -41.23 -3.56
N ILE A 666 -101.17 -42.28 -4.37
CA ILE A 666 -102.48 -42.78 -4.80
C ILE A 666 -102.39 -44.29 -5.04
N ARG A 667 -103.44 -45.04 -4.64
CA ARG A 667 -103.58 -46.45 -5.01
C ARG A 667 -104.30 -46.56 -6.35
N ARG A 668 -103.75 -47.35 -7.28
CA ARG A 668 -104.39 -47.59 -8.58
C ARG A 668 -105.64 -48.46 -8.39
N ASN A 669 -106.82 -47.94 -8.75
CA ASN A 669 -108.11 -48.66 -8.63
C ASN A 669 -108.42 -49.53 -9.86
#